data_AF-A0A2H9TFH4-F1
#
_entry.id   AF-A0A2H9TFH4-F1
#
_cell.length_a   1.000
_cell.length_b   1.000
_cell.length_c   1.000
_cell.angle_alpha   90.00
_cell.angle_beta   90.00
_cell.angle_gamma   90.00
#
_symmetry.space_group_name_H-M   'P 1'
#
loop_
_entity.id
_entity.type
_entity.pdbx_description
1 polymer ?
#
loop_
_entity_poly.entity_id
_entity_poly.type
_entity_poly.pdbx_seq_one_letter_code
_entity_poly.pdbx_strand_id
1 'polypeptide(L)'
;MLSILSLYILLQVLRYCMAGGIDCKDWVKRLNAKENDALSTIEDNWDSCGPAFLEDASPEGIEMLFQNLKNCSVVAIYQIVYDITDTDKFASRINVEQLEILITNGATISSRFFAEVADIENFSDSSESRAGLSENLLEYYDGPMKNTSWMTPKQFKLFGSKLDKKILCENLESYSINSNLLDSISLECFRGLVRSDLSLDTWSKICPEIIEEWTNHLEEDLPKVPSRNYLVFPVSVYQKILELSKLLTFLPDCSHLNKKRMRRVSLSDIGQARFAEIARERPDVAEMLLESPESELPDDIFASCGGNEMKIFEPMLKSSAALNKPEIIEHISRDVEDADHYCKSVSIETYKTQLWLRDSCSDKCRSFISVPDGYNKDDVPELSNDKTVWESHITRINNLKSDSLENYLDLQNTLWLIKLRKKFCELMAEKITEGTLDHLEHLNSSVLGAIGAECALALSSHITNNVARKLGPQAFQLFTAGDFKLRLADLCSEQVHHLSKRVPKELSAFTKIKTADILDCSDDTFGVLTDSQMDEMQKAPEHNEWIAFRRRAGQLIKNSWQGNLKRSFNTCCGFRNRETLGFEYTECINVLARIITRTSDNSGITSLYVLFDGADILPLLYELPNKSVLLKEITRSSFDLAEDFITAHNGQRYDLAQSLQMIKAVPRILAHPKSSVAHDDTYGDGPLRSWLGELLDMMKTTMISSMSDVDASVVKFKFPIKGNDGFPAGFLAGKAMQQNVKLPFPIDPEFYGIVLNASEDEIETYFKETYAHELAIFRDQNLYQRVMGDDFEPTPEEMGQFEQNQAKSPKEMERARNKAWFNRNKEDARWAPLDKLTFNGFESQTNYNLYEIPREGLDLEEWYAKCEAVYSGFEYENMEEFFDQFSERCLQEFKTFVESFRLGLDHFLKMPDSPVINKQPFSEMLASKINGTLLTAEEVFPKINVEEGVDIDSEYGPVDRKLFLKTFLECLTPKQLSKFVAVWTGAASTDLDFVKPKVSFYAPSNDHIPFDSCDANKQMCAKSSSVVIRDGEEHEAFLRQFSARLRDVTGSTDDLVDPLSHGKKCVDFYPSVGSATCFATLRLPEQGARETVEALIELLNDDPSNTQDVPPPLEDDGPPSLEDDGPPPLEDDVSFPLEGVSLAVENAVPLREGDPSEAEASRESNSS
;
A
#
# COMPACT_ATOMS: atom_id res chain seq x y z
N MET A 1 -59.21 3.60 13.14
CA MET A 1 -58.40 3.49 14.39
C MET A 1 -59.13 2.87 15.58
N LEU A 2 -60.47 2.99 15.72
CA LEU A 2 -61.20 2.38 16.86
C LEU A 2 -61.54 0.88 16.73
N SER A 3 -61.23 0.22 15.62
CA SER A 3 -61.51 -1.21 15.38
C SER A 3 -60.35 -2.17 15.65
N ILE A 4 -59.12 -1.65 15.75
CA ILE A 4 -57.90 -2.47 15.98
C ILE A 4 -57.66 -2.71 17.48
N LEU A 5 -58.13 -1.79 18.33
CA LEU A 5 -57.95 -1.89 19.79
C LEU A 5 -58.69 -3.10 20.39
N SER A 6 -59.87 -3.44 19.86
CA SER A 6 -60.65 -4.57 20.35
C SER A 6 -60.01 -5.92 20.00
N LEU A 7 -59.38 -6.04 18.83
CA LEU A 7 -58.70 -7.27 18.41
C LEU A 7 -57.38 -7.46 19.18
N TYR A 8 -56.65 -6.37 19.42
CA TYR A 8 -55.42 -6.39 20.21
C TYR A 8 -55.68 -6.72 21.69
N ILE A 9 -56.74 -6.16 22.29
CA ILE A 9 -57.15 -6.52 23.66
C ILE A 9 -57.65 -7.96 23.71
N LEU A 10 -58.38 -8.45 22.69
CA LEU A 10 -58.82 -9.85 22.66
C LEU A 10 -57.64 -10.83 22.53
N LEU A 11 -56.62 -10.49 21.72
CA LEU A 11 -55.39 -11.28 21.57
C LEU A 11 -54.53 -11.26 22.84
N GLN A 12 -54.45 -10.13 23.53
CA GLN A 12 -53.76 -10.02 24.83
C GLN A 12 -54.51 -10.80 25.92
N VAL A 13 -55.85 -10.74 25.95
CA VAL A 13 -56.67 -11.52 26.89
C VAL A 13 -56.62 -13.03 26.56
N LEU A 14 -56.57 -13.43 25.29
CA LEU A 14 -56.38 -14.83 24.88
C LEU A 14 -54.99 -15.34 25.26
N ARG A 15 -53.93 -14.53 25.13
CA ARG A 15 -52.59 -14.87 25.65
C ARG A 15 -52.58 -15.00 27.18
N TYR A 16 -53.27 -14.11 27.89
CA TYR A 16 -53.38 -14.15 29.36
C TYR A 16 -54.26 -15.31 29.86
N CYS A 17 -55.28 -15.72 29.10
CA CYS A 17 -56.14 -16.85 29.44
C CYS A 17 -55.54 -18.21 29.06
N MET A 18 -54.62 -18.28 28.09
CA MET A 18 -53.85 -19.51 27.80
C MET A 18 -52.64 -19.73 28.73
N ALA A 19 -52.26 -18.73 29.53
CA ALA A 19 -51.22 -18.87 30.56
C ALA A 19 -51.66 -19.67 31.81
N GLY A 20 -52.90 -20.15 31.86
CA GLY A 20 -53.39 -21.00 32.94
C GLY A 20 -53.05 -22.48 32.70
N GLY A 21 -51.86 -22.93 33.11
CA GLY A 21 -51.62 -24.38 33.27
C GLY A 21 -50.19 -24.90 33.16
N ILE A 22 -49.16 -24.06 33.03
CA ILE A 22 -47.77 -24.54 32.96
C ILE A 22 -47.21 -24.65 34.38
N ASP A 23 -46.98 -25.88 34.84
CA ASP A 23 -46.28 -26.14 36.10
C ASP A 23 -44.76 -25.98 35.86
N CYS A 24 -44.28 -24.73 35.93
CA CYS A 24 -42.87 -24.42 35.68
C CYS A 24 -41.91 -25.18 36.61
N LYS A 25 -42.34 -25.57 37.82
CA LYS A 25 -41.49 -26.37 38.72
C LYS A 25 -41.33 -27.81 38.22
N ASP A 26 -42.39 -28.39 37.67
CA ASP A 26 -42.32 -29.70 37.02
C ASP A 26 -41.42 -29.64 35.77
N TRP A 27 -41.54 -28.60 34.95
CA TRP A 27 -40.69 -28.43 33.77
C TRP A 27 -39.22 -28.21 34.12
N VAL A 28 -38.88 -27.39 35.13
CA VAL A 28 -37.50 -27.25 35.61
C VAL A 28 -36.98 -28.58 36.16
N LYS A 29 -37.81 -29.35 36.86
CA LYS A 29 -37.45 -30.69 37.35
C LYS A 29 -37.18 -31.68 36.20
N ARG A 30 -37.95 -31.61 35.11
CA ARG A 30 -37.74 -32.40 33.88
C ARG A 30 -36.48 -31.97 33.13
N LEU A 31 -36.21 -30.66 33.06
CA LEU A 31 -34.96 -30.12 32.52
C LEU A 31 -33.75 -30.62 33.32
N ASN A 32 -33.83 -30.59 34.66
CA ASN A 32 -32.81 -31.14 35.55
C ASN A 32 -32.60 -32.66 35.35
N ALA A 33 -33.60 -33.37 34.83
CA ALA A 33 -33.52 -34.78 34.45
C ALA A 33 -33.02 -35.01 33.01
N LYS A 34 -32.60 -33.94 32.31
CA LYS A 34 -32.09 -33.92 30.92
C LYS A 34 -33.14 -34.23 29.84
N GLU A 35 -34.39 -33.83 30.05
CA GLU A 35 -35.42 -33.93 29.02
C GLU A 35 -35.37 -32.72 28.08
N ASN A 36 -34.98 -32.93 26.82
CA ASN A 36 -34.75 -31.85 25.84
C ASN A 36 -36.02 -31.05 25.49
N ASP A 37 -37.20 -31.65 25.55
CA ASP A 37 -38.49 -30.97 25.29
C ASP A 37 -38.87 -29.99 26.41
N ALA A 38 -38.29 -30.15 27.60
CA ALA A 38 -38.49 -29.22 28.70
C ALA A 38 -37.82 -27.86 28.43
N LEU A 39 -36.69 -27.84 27.72
CA LEU A 39 -35.94 -26.62 27.46
C LEU A 39 -36.73 -25.65 26.57
N SER A 40 -37.21 -26.11 25.41
CA SER A 40 -38.02 -25.29 24.50
C SER A 40 -39.28 -24.78 25.19
N THR A 41 -39.90 -25.60 26.05
CA THR A 41 -41.10 -25.21 26.80
C THR A 41 -40.81 -24.12 27.84
N ILE A 42 -39.66 -24.19 28.52
CA ILE A 42 -39.22 -23.17 29.48
C ILE A 42 -38.87 -21.87 28.76
N GLU A 43 -38.18 -21.93 27.61
CA GLU A 43 -37.80 -20.76 26.81
C GLU A 43 -39.03 -20.04 26.22
N ASP A 44 -39.96 -20.80 25.60
CA ASP A 44 -41.20 -20.26 25.03
C ASP A 44 -42.11 -19.59 26.09
N ASN A 45 -41.90 -19.91 27.38
CA ASN A 45 -42.70 -19.43 28.50
C ASN A 45 -41.83 -18.76 29.58
N TRP A 46 -40.69 -18.17 29.20
CA TRP A 46 -39.70 -17.63 30.13
C TRP A 46 -40.28 -16.61 31.13
N ASP A 47 -41.20 -15.74 30.70
CA ASP A 47 -41.87 -14.77 31.58
C ASP A 47 -42.56 -15.42 32.80
N SER A 48 -43.00 -16.68 32.67
CA SER A 48 -43.65 -17.44 33.75
C SER A 48 -42.69 -18.43 34.43
N CYS A 49 -41.76 -19.02 33.68
CA CYS A 49 -40.89 -20.09 34.18
C CYS A 49 -39.49 -19.62 34.61
N GLY A 50 -39.06 -18.43 34.21
CA GLY A 50 -37.76 -17.84 34.57
C GLY A 50 -37.49 -17.81 36.08
N PRO A 51 -38.41 -17.32 36.93
CA PRO A 51 -38.19 -17.34 38.38
C PRO A 51 -37.99 -18.75 38.97
N ALA A 52 -38.76 -19.73 38.49
CA ALA A 52 -38.63 -21.12 38.93
C ALA A 52 -37.30 -21.74 38.45
N PHE A 53 -36.87 -21.41 37.23
CA PHE A 53 -35.58 -21.83 36.70
C PHE A 53 -34.41 -21.24 37.50
N LEU A 54 -34.42 -19.92 37.71
CA LEU A 54 -33.36 -19.21 38.46
C LEU A 54 -33.27 -19.67 39.92
N GLU A 55 -34.37 -20.12 40.53
CA GLU A 55 -34.39 -20.69 41.88
C GLU A 55 -33.97 -22.17 41.88
N ASP A 56 -34.57 -23.02 41.03
CA ASP A 56 -34.57 -24.49 41.20
C ASP A 56 -33.71 -25.29 40.18
N ALA A 57 -33.07 -24.66 39.17
CA ALA A 57 -32.32 -25.38 38.12
C ALA A 57 -31.01 -26.05 38.59
N SER A 58 -30.80 -27.35 38.35
CA SER A 58 -29.54 -28.02 38.69
C SER A 58 -28.40 -27.59 37.75
N PRO A 59 -27.12 -27.83 38.10
CA PRO A 59 -25.99 -27.54 37.20
C PRO A 59 -26.17 -28.13 35.80
N GLU A 60 -26.75 -29.33 35.70
CA GLU A 60 -27.06 -29.97 34.42
C GLU A 60 -28.16 -29.23 33.63
N GLY A 61 -29.20 -28.74 34.31
CA GLY A 61 -30.26 -27.96 33.67
C GLY A 61 -29.77 -26.58 33.22
N ILE A 62 -28.85 -25.98 33.98
CA ILE A 62 -28.16 -24.74 33.60
C ILE A 62 -27.31 -25.00 32.35
N GLU A 63 -26.47 -26.03 32.34
CA GLU A 63 -25.63 -26.36 31.18
C GLU A 63 -26.44 -26.55 29.90
N MET A 64 -27.59 -27.23 29.98
CA MET A 64 -28.47 -27.41 28.82
C MET A 64 -29.00 -26.10 28.26
N LEU A 65 -29.37 -25.14 29.11
CA LEU A 65 -29.79 -23.81 28.66
C LEU A 65 -28.63 -23.09 27.95
N PHE A 66 -27.44 -23.09 28.54
CA PHE A 66 -26.28 -22.39 27.98
C PHE A 66 -25.77 -22.97 26.65
N GLN A 67 -25.82 -24.30 26.47
CA GLN A 67 -25.55 -24.93 25.17
C GLN A 67 -26.55 -24.51 24.09
N ASN A 68 -27.81 -24.28 24.46
CA ASN A 68 -28.80 -23.78 23.51
C ASN A 68 -28.60 -22.29 23.20
N LEU A 69 -28.33 -21.47 24.22
CA LEU A 69 -27.99 -20.05 24.05
C LEU A 69 -26.79 -19.82 23.12
N LYS A 70 -25.81 -20.74 23.11
CA LYS A 70 -24.66 -20.70 22.20
C LYS A 70 -25.05 -20.82 20.71
N ASN A 71 -26.19 -21.44 20.41
CA ASN A 71 -26.63 -21.78 19.04
C ASN A 71 -27.82 -20.94 18.54
N CYS A 72 -28.37 -20.03 19.36
CA CYS A 72 -29.58 -19.25 19.03
C CYS A 72 -29.28 -17.83 18.53
N SER A 73 -30.17 -17.26 17.70
CA SER A 73 -30.06 -15.86 17.27
C SER A 73 -30.41 -14.87 18.39
N VAL A 74 -29.59 -13.83 18.57
CA VAL A 74 -29.63 -12.83 19.66
C VAL A 74 -31.02 -12.25 19.96
N VAL A 75 -31.89 -12.10 18.96
CA VAL A 75 -33.22 -11.46 19.13
C VAL A 75 -34.20 -12.29 19.97
N ALA A 76 -34.05 -13.63 20.00
CA ALA A 76 -34.99 -14.53 20.67
C ALA A 76 -34.71 -14.73 22.17
N ILE A 77 -33.50 -14.41 22.65
CA ILE A 77 -33.01 -14.82 23.97
C ILE A 77 -32.67 -13.65 24.90
N TYR A 78 -32.92 -12.41 24.47
CA TYR A 78 -32.53 -11.20 25.19
C TYR A 78 -33.10 -11.12 26.62
N GLN A 79 -34.36 -11.52 26.81
CA GLN A 79 -35.01 -11.51 28.13
C GLN A 79 -34.39 -12.55 29.09
N ILE A 80 -34.05 -13.74 28.58
CA ILE A 80 -33.43 -14.83 29.33
C ILE A 80 -32.06 -14.38 29.87
N VAL A 81 -31.25 -13.80 28.98
CA VAL A 81 -29.92 -13.31 29.31
C VAL A 81 -30.01 -12.20 30.37
N TYR A 82 -30.95 -11.26 30.23
CA TYR A 82 -31.12 -10.17 31.19
C TYR A 82 -31.53 -10.67 32.59
N ASP A 83 -32.52 -11.56 32.67
CA ASP A 83 -33.02 -12.09 33.95
C ASP A 83 -31.96 -12.94 34.70
N ILE A 84 -31.13 -13.68 33.95
CA ILE A 84 -29.97 -14.38 34.50
C ILE A 84 -29.00 -13.37 35.13
N THR A 85 -28.63 -12.32 34.41
CA THR A 85 -27.63 -11.33 34.88
C THR A 85 -28.12 -10.40 36.00
N ASP A 86 -29.43 -10.21 36.14
CA ASP A 86 -30.03 -9.42 37.23
C ASP A 86 -30.13 -10.20 38.55
N THR A 87 -29.86 -11.52 38.52
CA THR A 87 -29.98 -12.40 39.68
C THR A 87 -28.60 -12.78 40.24
N ASP A 88 -28.02 -11.93 41.10
CA ASP A 88 -26.69 -12.12 41.72
C ASP A 88 -26.49 -13.55 42.29
N LYS A 89 -27.49 -14.10 43.00
CA LYS A 89 -27.42 -15.46 43.58
C LYS A 89 -27.20 -16.57 42.55
N PHE A 90 -27.61 -16.35 41.31
CA PHE A 90 -27.44 -17.29 40.22
C PHE A 90 -26.00 -17.34 39.71
N ALA A 91 -25.23 -16.25 39.87
CA ALA A 91 -23.83 -16.17 39.46
C ALA A 91 -22.97 -17.29 40.07
N SER A 92 -23.18 -17.58 41.36
CA SER A 92 -22.48 -18.66 42.07
C SER A 92 -22.73 -20.08 41.55
N ARG A 93 -23.66 -20.26 40.62
CA ARG A 93 -24.06 -21.54 40.03
C ARG A 93 -23.52 -21.72 38.60
N ILE A 94 -22.90 -20.70 38.03
CA ILE A 94 -22.32 -20.75 36.69
C ILE A 94 -20.80 -20.67 36.75
N ASN A 95 -20.13 -21.16 35.70
CA ASN A 95 -18.67 -21.12 35.54
C ASN A 95 -18.24 -20.05 34.51
N VAL A 96 -16.93 -19.93 34.29
CA VAL A 96 -16.33 -18.98 33.33
C VAL A 96 -16.83 -19.20 31.90
N GLU A 97 -16.94 -20.44 31.40
CA GLU A 97 -17.40 -20.71 30.03
C GLU A 97 -18.84 -20.22 29.80
N GLN A 98 -19.69 -20.42 30.80
CA GLN A 98 -21.08 -19.94 30.78
C GLN A 98 -21.14 -18.41 30.85
N LEU A 99 -20.29 -17.77 31.65
CA LEU A 99 -20.17 -16.31 31.69
C LEU A 99 -19.77 -15.73 30.32
N GLU A 100 -18.84 -16.37 29.61
CA GLU A 100 -18.41 -15.97 28.26
C GLU A 100 -19.56 -16.06 27.24
N ILE A 101 -20.43 -17.07 27.34
CA ILE A 101 -21.64 -17.18 26.51
C ILE A 101 -22.60 -16.00 26.76
N LEU A 102 -22.76 -15.54 28.01
CA LEU A 102 -23.58 -14.35 28.31
C LEU A 102 -22.98 -13.11 27.64
N ILE A 103 -21.67 -12.88 27.82
CA ILE A 103 -20.96 -11.72 27.28
C ILE A 103 -21.06 -11.70 25.75
N THR A 104 -20.85 -12.85 25.10
CA THR A 104 -20.94 -13.00 23.63
C THR A 104 -22.35 -12.68 23.10
N ASN A 105 -23.38 -12.95 23.90
CA ASN A 105 -24.78 -12.63 23.60
C ASN A 105 -25.19 -11.20 24.00
N GLY A 106 -24.23 -10.32 24.32
CA GLY A 106 -24.46 -8.89 24.60
C GLY A 106 -24.94 -8.59 26.03
N ALA A 107 -24.78 -9.52 26.96
CA ALA A 107 -25.12 -9.33 28.36
C ALA A 107 -24.28 -8.22 29.01
N THR A 108 -24.94 -7.36 29.81
CA THR A 108 -24.21 -6.43 30.69
C THR A 108 -23.98 -7.09 32.04
N ILE A 109 -22.73 -7.44 32.35
CA ILE A 109 -22.38 -8.11 33.60
C ILE A 109 -22.08 -7.09 34.71
N SER A 110 -22.78 -7.22 35.85
CA SER A 110 -22.53 -6.39 37.05
C SER A 110 -21.25 -6.83 37.77
N SER A 111 -20.60 -5.91 38.50
CA SER A 111 -19.38 -6.22 39.25
C SER A 111 -19.58 -7.21 40.40
N ARG A 112 -20.81 -7.31 40.94
CA ARG A 112 -21.16 -8.31 41.96
C ARG A 112 -21.37 -9.68 41.35
N PHE A 113 -22.13 -9.72 40.25
CA PHE A 113 -22.35 -10.95 39.50
C PHE A 113 -21.01 -11.56 39.09
N PHE A 114 -20.10 -10.77 38.49
CA PHE A 114 -18.77 -11.22 38.10
C PHE A 114 -17.96 -11.79 39.27
N ALA A 115 -17.99 -11.14 40.44
CA ALA A 115 -17.23 -11.58 41.60
C ALA A 115 -17.75 -12.89 42.24
N GLU A 116 -19.02 -13.23 42.00
CA GLU A 116 -19.66 -14.45 42.55
C GLU A 116 -19.60 -15.65 41.60
N VAL A 117 -19.23 -15.48 40.33
CA VAL A 117 -19.07 -16.59 39.37
C VAL A 117 -18.04 -17.60 39.87
N ALA A 118 -18.36 -18.89 39.77
CA ALA A 118 -17.44 -19.95 40.14
C ALA A 118 -16.17 -19.85 39.27
N ASP A 119 -15.02 -20.24 39.81
CA ASP A 119 -13.75 -20.33 39.07
C ASP A 119 -13.30 -19.08 38.28
N ILE A 120 -13.81 -17.90 38.64
CA ILE A 120 -13.54 -16.62 37.96
C ILE A 120 -12.05 -16.24 37.89
N GLU A 121 -11.20 -16.83 38.74
CA GLU A 121 -9.74 -16.70 38.66
C GLU A 121 -9.14 -17.19 37.33
N ASN A 122 -9.88 -18.02 36.57
CA ASN A 122 -9.49 -18.59 35.29
C ASN A 122 -10.04 -17.82 34.08
N PHE A 123 -10.76 -16.70 34.28
CA PHE A 123 -11.40 -15.96 33.21
C PHE A 123 -10.41 -15.48 32.14
N SER A 124 -10.67 -15.84 30.87
CA SER A 124 -9.81 -15.52 29.73
C SER A 124 -10.64 -15.11 28.52
N ASP A 125 -10.93 -13.81 28.40
CA ASP A 125 -11.77 -13.31 27.30
C ASP A 125 -11.14 -13.57 25.92
N SER A 126 -11.96 -14.03 24.97
CA SER A 126 -11.58 -14.18 23.57
C SER A 126 -11.41 -12.80 22.92
N SER A 127 -10.48 -12.65 21.98
CA SER A 127 -10.14 -11.33 21.39
C SER A 127 -11.29 -10.62 20.67
N GLU A 128 -12.41 -11.30 20.42
CA GLU A 128 -13.55 -10.80 19.63
C GLU A 128 -14.61 -10.07 20.47
N SER A 129 -14.61 -10.21 21.81
CA SER A 129 -15.68 -9.74 22.72
C SER A 129 -15.38 -8.47 23.54
N ARG A 130 -14.25 -7.78 23.32
CA ARG A 130 -13.83 -6.63 24.17
C ARG A 130 -14.83 -5.46 24.27
N ALA A 131 -15.80 -5.38 23.37
CA ALA A 131 -16.82 -4.34 23.37
C ALA A 131 -17.97 -4.69 24.35
N GLY A 132 -17.77 -4.55 25.67
CA GLY A 132 -18.90 -4.72 26.60
C GLY A 132 -18.62 -4.70 28.10
N LEU A 133 -17.40 -4.93 28.56
CA LEU A 133 -17.11 -5.04 30.00
C LEU A 133 -16.95 -3.68 30.69
N SER A 134 -17.65 -3.48 31.81
CA SER A 134 -17.63 -2.22 32.58
C SER A 134 -16.27 -1.94 33.24
N GLU A 135 -15.86 -0.67 33.33
CA GLU A 135 -14.61 -0.26 33.98
C GLU A 135 -14.53 -0.65 35.46
N ASN A 136 -15.67 -0.80 36.14
CA ASN A 136 -15.78 -1.19 37.55
C ASN A 136 -16.06 -2.68 37.77
N LEU A 137 -15.94 -3.54 36.75
CA LEU A 137 -16.26 -4.98 36.86
C LEU A 137 -15.56 -5.67 38.05
N LEU A 138 -14.33 -5.25 38.37
CA LEU A 138 -13.52 -5.81 39.47
C LEU A 138 -13.75 -5.14 40.84
N GLU A 139 -14.76 -4.27 40.97
CA GLU A 139 -15.05 -3.51 42.19
C GLU A 139 -15.35 -4.40 43.41
N TYR A 140 -15.89 -5.59 43.23
CA TYR A 140 -16.18 -6.54 44.32
C TYR A 140 -15.30 -7.79 44.33
N TYR A 141 -14.42 -7.93 43.34
CA TYR A 141 -13.51 -9.06 43.27
C TYR A 141 -12.19 -8.77 43.99
N ASP A 142 -11.82 -9.64 44.94
CA ASP A 142 -10.61 -9.52 45.78
C ASP A 142 -9.74 -10.80 45.74
N GLY A 143 -10.00 -11.72 44.80
CA GLY A 143 -9.27 -12.98 44.63
C GLY A 143 -8.06 -12.89 43.68
N PRO A 144 -7.24 -13.95 43.57
CA PRO A 144 -6.14 -14.01 42.60
C PRO A 144 -6.67 -14.14 41.17
N MET A 145 -5.97 -13.58 40.19
CA MET A 145 -6.32 -13.73 38.78
C MET A 145 -5.16 -14.35 38.01
N LYS A 146 -5.37 -15.50 37.37
CA LYS A 146 -4.30 -16.18 36.60
C LYS A 146 -4.05 -15.49 35.26
N ASN A 147 -5.12 -15.00 34.62
CA ASN A 147 -5.06 -14.31 33.35
C ASN A 147 -5.51 -12.85 33.45
N THR A 148 -4.62 -11.90 33.16
CA THR A 148 -4.94 -10.46 33.17
C THR A 148 -5.10 -9.88 31.77
N SER A 149 -4.94 -10.67 30.71
CA SER A 149 -4.84 -10.18 29.33
C SER A 149 -6.10 -9.48 28.79
N TRP A 150 -7.24 -9.79 29.39
CA TRP A 150 -8.57 -9.23 29.09
C TRP A 150 -8.81 -7.87 29.76
N MET A 151 -8.05 -7.52 30.80
CA MET A 151 -8.29 -6.29 31.56
C MET A 151 -7.91 -5.04 30.77
N THR A 152 -8.65 -3.97 30.99
CA THR A 152 -8.23 -2.60 30.63
C THR A 152 -7.25 -2.04 31.66
N PRO A 153 -6.43 -1.02 31.32
CA PRO A 153 -5.53 -0.39 32.29
C PRO A 153 -6.23 0.14 33.55
N LYS A 154 -7.47 0.64 33.41
CA LYS A 154 -8.26 1.11 34.55
C LYS A 154 -8.71 -0.04 35.46
N GLN A 155 -9.19 -1.15 34.88
CA GLN A 155 -9.56 -2.36 35.64
C GLN A 155 -8.35 -2.97 36.33
N PHE A 156 -7.19 -3.04 35.65
CA PHE A 156 -5.95 -3.52 36.25
C PHE A 156 -5.47 -2.62 37.40
N LYS A 157 -5.58 -1.29 37.26
CA LYS A 157 -5.27 -0.34 38.33
C LYS A 157 -6.22 -0.49 39.52
N LEU A 158 -7.52 -0.68 39.27
CA LEU A 158 -8.53 -0.94 40.30
C LEU A 158 -8.19 -2.24 41.05
N PHE A 159 -7.92 -3.31 40.33
CA PHE A 159 -7.53 -4.61 40.87
C PHE A 159 -6.24 -4.51 41.70
N GLY A 160 -5.21 -3.87 41.17
CA GLY A 160 -3.93 -3.67 41.86
C GLY A 160 -3.98 -2.72 43.06
N SER A 161 -5.04 -1.93 43.20
CA SER A 161 -5.26 -1.10 44.40
C SER A 161 -5.84 -1.87 45.58
N LYS A 162 -6.47 -3.03 45.32
CA LYS A 162 -7.18 -3.86 46.31
C LYS A 162 -6.31 -4.98 46.88
N LEU A 163 -5.40 -5.51 46.06
CA LEU A 163 -4.46 -6.55 46.43
C LEU A 163 -3.13 -5.94 46.95
N ASP A 164 -2.46 -6.66 47.86
CA ASP A 164 -1.09 -6.29 48.25
C ASP A 164 -0.19 -6.33 47.00
N LYS A 165 0.37 -5.17 46.63
CA LYS A 165 0.98 -4.90 45.31
C LYS A 165 2.13 -5.85 44.99
N LYS A 166 2.76 -6.43 46.00
CA LYS A 166 3.84 -7.41 45.85
C LYS A 166 3.33 -8.81 45.51
N ILE A 167 2.20 -9.22 46.12
CA ILE A 167 1.59 -10.56 45.93
C ILE A 167 1.02 -10.70 44.51
N LEU A 168 0.50 -9.60 43.95
CA LEU A 168 -0.11 -9.57 42.62
C LEU A 168 0.84 -10.00 41.50
N CYS A 169 2.16 -9.89 41.71
CA CYS A 169 3.14 -9.98 40.63
C CYS A 169 4.21 -11.07 40.89
N GLU A 170 4.20 -11.70 42.06
CA GLU A 170 5.02 -12.89 42.36
C GLU A 170 4.33 -14.21 41.91
N ASN A 171 3.00 -14.21 41.71
CA ASN A 171 2.18 -15.41 41.42
C ASN A 171 1.50 -15.41 40.04
N LEU A 172 1.92 -14.55 39.09
CA LEU A 172 1.36 -14.52 37.74
C LEU A 172 1.98 -15.61 36.86
N GLU A 173 1.16 -16.33 36.09
CA GLU A 173 1.64 -17.28 35.08
C GLU A 173 2.35 -16.55 33.92
N SER A 174 3.32 -17.22 33.29
CA SER A 174 4.33 -16.55 32.48
C SER A 174 3.91 -15.92 31.14
N TYR A 175 2.63 -16.01 30.79
CA TYR A 175 2.11 -15.56 29.51
C TYR A 175 0.88 -14.64 29.61
N SER A 176 0.53 -14.16 30.82
CA SER A 176 -0.80 -13.61 31.07
C SER A 176 -0.92 -12.10 31.26
N ILE A 177 0.16 -11.33 31.13
CA ILE A 177 0.10 -9.87 31.20
C ILE A 177 0.03 -9.29 29.80
N ASN A 178 -1.11 -8.70 29.46
CA ASN A 178 -1.24 -7.89 28.26
C ASN A 178 -0.27 -6.71 28.35
N SER A 179 0.55 -6.53 27.32
CA SER A 179 1.59 -5.52 27.29
C SER A 179 1.08 -4.08 27.56
N ASN A 180 -0.19 -3.78 27.25
CA ASN A 180 -0.78 -2.47 27.51
C ASN A 180 -1.08 -2.20 29.00
N LEU A 181 -1.06 -3.24 29.85
CA LEU A 181 -1.25 -3.10 31.30
C LEU A 181 0.03 -2.68 32.01
N LEU A 182 1.19 -2.98 31.40
CA LEU A 182 2.50 -2.63 31.92
C LEU A 182 2.69 -1.11 32.03
N ASP A 183 1.96 -0.31 31.23
CA ASP A 183 2.00 1.15 31.29
C ASP A 183 1.44 1.70 32.62
N SER A 184 0.61 0.91 33.33
CA SER A 184 -0.07 1.32 34.57
C SER A 184 0.46 0.61 35.82
N ILE A 185 1.58 -0.11 35.70
CA ILE A 185 2.18 -0.85 36.81
C ILE A 185 2.80 0.09 37.85
N SER A 186 2.74 -0.30 39.13
CA SER A 186 3.45 0.40 40.20
C SER A 186 4.87 -0.10 40.36
N LEU A 187 5.78 0.72 40.90
CA LEU A 187 7.17 0.34 41.17
C LEU A 187 7.28 -0.96 41.99
N GLU A 188 6.44 -1.11 43.02
CA GLU A 188 6.48 -2.28 43.90
C GLU A 188 6.14 -3.60 43.16
N CYS A 189 5.09 -3.58 42.33
CA CYS A 189 4.75 -4.73 41.48
C CYS A 189 5.82 -4.97 40.42
N PHE A 190 6.35 -3.91 39.81
CA PHE A 190 7.44 -4.02 38.83
C PHE A 190 8.69 -4.68 39.42
N ARG A 191 9.09 -4.31 40.64
CA ARG A 191 10.18 -4.97 41.37
C ARG A 191 9.89 -6.45 41.64
N GLY A 192 8.63 -6.80 41.94
CA GLY A 192 8.19 -8.19 42.04
C GLY A 192 8.36 -8.96 40.72
N LEU A 193 7.90 -8.39 39.61
CA LEU A 193 8.04 -8.99 38.27
C LEU A 193 9.50 -9.21 37.89
N VAL A 194 10.37 -8.21 38.09
CA VAL A 194 11.79 -8.28 37.69
C VAL A 194 12.57 -9.34 38.50
N ARG A 195 12.13 -9.60 39.73
CA ARG A 195 12.69 -10.66 40.62
C ARG A 195 12.07 -12.03 40.37
N SER A 196 10.98 -12.11 39.61
CA SER A 196 10.31 -13.37 39.28
C SER A 196 11.04 -14.12 38.16
N ASP A 197 10.66 -15.37 37.93
CA ASP A 197 11.12 -16.18 36.81
C ASP A 197 10.45 -15.82 35.46
N LEU A 198 9.79 -14.67 35.36
CA LEU A 198 9.14 -14.24 34.12
C LEU A 198 10.13 -13.62 33.14
N SER A 199 10.02 -13.99 31.87
CA SER A 199 10.70 -13.29 30.77
C SER A 199 9.90 -12.03 30.44
N LEU A 200 10.51 -10.87 30.65
CA LEU A 200 9.88 -9.59 30.32
C LEU A 200 10.28 -9.18 28.92
N ASP A 201 9.61 -9.68 27.88
CA ASP A 201 9.97 -9.34 26.50
C ASP A 201 9.55 -7.90 26.11
N THR A 202 8.76 -7.24 26.96
CA THR A 202 8.03 -5.98 26.68
C THR A 202 8.40 -4.80 27.60
N TRP A 203 9.69 -4.62 27.93
CA TRP A 203 10.17 -3.46 28.72
C TRP A 203 9.79 -2.09 28.13
N SER A 204 9.58 -1.99 26.81
CA SER A 204 9.19 -0.75 26.14
C SER A 204 7.77 -0.28 26.49
N LYS A 205 6.98 -1.13 27.14
CA LYS A 205 5.61 -0.88 27.57
C LYS A 205 5.53 -0.56 29.06
N ILE A 206 6.66 -0.41 29.72
CA ILE A 206 6.73 0.02 31.11
C ILE A 206 7.02 1.51 31.09
N CYS A 207 6.26 2.24 31.89
CA CYS A 207 6.41 3.68 32.06
C CYS A 207 7.89 4.05 32.34
N PRO A 208 8.54 4.90 31.53
CA PRO A 208 9.95 5.27 31.71
C PRO A 208 10.28 5.78 33.11
N GLU A 209 9.35 6.50 33.74
CA GLU A 209 9.45 7.01 35.10
C GLU A 209 9.59 5.88 36.13
N ILE A 210 8.90 4.76 35.95
CA ILE A 210 9.02 3.58 36.82
C ILE A 210 10.37 2.90 36.64
N ILE A 211 10.86 2.82 35.39
CA ILE A 211 12.19 2.28 35.11
C ILE A 211 13.26 3.18 35.76
N GLU A 212 13.13 4.49 35.63
CA GLU A 212 14.03 5.48 36.24
C GLU A 212 14.03 5.37 37.77
N GLU A 213 12.85 5.32 38.39
CA GLU A 213 12.73 5.14 39.84
C GLU A 213 13.34 3.81 40.30
N TRP A 214 13.12 2.74 39.53
CA TRP A 214 13.74 1.43 39.77
C TRP A 214 15.27 1.45 39.66
N THR A 215 15.86 2.29 38.80
CA THR A 215 17.33 2.35 38.67
C THR A 215 18.02 2.71 39.98
N ASN A 216 17.33 3.42 40.89
CA ASN A 216 17.83 3.73 42.24
C ASN A 216 17.89 2.50 43.18
N HIS A 217 17.28 1.38 42.78
CA HIS A 217 17.22 0.12 43.51
C HIS A 217 18.02 -1.01 42.83
N LEU A 218 18.75 -0.72 41.75
CA LEU A 218 19.51 -1.73 40.98
C LEU A 218 20.49 -2.53 41.84
N GLU A 219 21.19 -1.90 42.79
CA GLU A 219 22.14 -2.62 43.67
C GLU A 219 21.45 -3.74 44.48
N GLU A 220 20.18 -3.57 44.86
CA GLU A 220 19.41 -4.56 45.61
C GLU A 220 18.78 -5.64 44.69
N ASP A 221 18.34 -5.21 43.51
CA ASP A 221 17.50 -6.02 42.63
C ASP A 221 18.31 -6.83 41.62
N LEU A 222 19.37 -6.25 41.05
CA LEU A 222 20.18 -6.85 39.97
C LEU A 222 20.72 -8.25 40.32
N PRO A 223 21.20 -8.54 41.56
CA PRO A 223 21.67 -9.88 41.93
C PRO A 223 20.56 -10.95 41.92
N LYS A 224 19.30 -10.55 41.90
CA LYS A 224 18.12 -11.44 41.92
C LYS A 224 17.45 -11.54 40.55
N VAL A 225 17.94 -10.82 39.54
CA VAL A 225 17.35 -10.85 38.19
C VAL A 225 17.83 -12.09 37.44
N PRO A 226 16.92 -12.90 36.84
CA PRO A 226 17.31 -14.02 35.99
C PRO A 226 18.16 -13.58 34.78
N SER A 227 19.17 -14.38 34.41
CA SER A 227 20.12 -14.06 33.32
C SER A 227 19.44 -13.77 31.97
N ARG A 228 18.31 -14.43 31.67
CA ARG A 228 17.49 -14.18 30.47
C ARG A 228 16.98 -12.74 30.36
N ASN A 229 16.70 -12.08 31.49
CA ASN A 229 16.13 -10.72 31.51
C ASN A 229 17.18 -9.65 31.18
N TYR A 230 18.47 -9.97 31.25
CA TYR A 230 19.52 -9.05 30.82
C TYR A 230 19.40 -8.77 29.32
N LEU A 231 18.98 -9.73 28.50
CA LEU A 231 18.78 -9.55 27.05
C LEU A 231 17.73 -8.49 26.69
N VAL A 232 16.88 -8.11 27.63
CA VAL A 232 15.72 -7.26 27.39
C VAL A 232 15.75 -5.97 28.22
N PHE A 233 16.85 -5.69 28.93
CA PHE A 233 17.02 -4.44 29.66
C PHE A 233 17.05 -3.21 28.75
N PRO A 234 16.38 -2.10 29.11
CA PRO A 234 16.43 -0.87 28.34
C PRO A 234 17.83 -0.24 28.43
N VAL A 235 18.15 0.62 27.45
CA VAL A 235 19.46 1.29 27.35
C VAL A 235 19.79 2.08 28.61
N SER A 236 18.81 2.75 29.23
CA SER A 236 18.96 3.51 30.47
C SER A 236 19.44 2.67 31.66
N VAL A 237 19.04 1.40 31.73
CA VAL A 237 19.46 0.48 32.79
C VAL A 237 20.91 0.05 32.56
N TYR A 238 21.28 -0.29 31.33
CA TYR A 238 22.67 -0.57 30.97
C TYR A 238 23.59 0.63 31.20
N GLN A 239 23.14 1.84 30.86
CA GLN A 239 23.83 3.09 31.14
C GLN A 239 24.18 3.19 32.64
N LYS A 240 23.19 2.98 33.52
CA LYS A 240 23.39 3.02 34.97
C LYS A 240 24.32 1.94 35.49
N ILE A 241 24.24 0.72 34.95
CA ILE A 241 25.12 -0.39 35.33
C ILE A 241 26.58 -0.05 34.99
N LEU A 242 26.84 0.55 33.83
CA LEU A 242 28.19 0.86 33.38
C LEU A 242 28.80 2.08 34.10
N GLU A 243 27.99 3.07 34.46
CA GLU A 243 28.38 4.21 35.29
C GLU A 243 28.91 3.79 36.68
N LEU A 244 28.40 2.69 37.24
CA LEU A 244 28.69 2.27 38.61
C LEU A 244 29.57 1.02 38.66
N SER A 245 30.81 1.16 39.13
CA SER A 245 31.79 0.05 39.25
C SER A 245 31.27 -1.18 39.97
N LYS A 246 30.50 -0.98 41.04
CA LYS A 246 29.92 -2.08 41.82
C LYS A 246 28.91 -2.93 41.06
N LEU A 247 28.23 -2.37 40.05
CA LEU A 247 27.20 -3.07 39.29
C LEU A 247 27.79 -3.90 38.15
N LEU A 248 28.96 -3.50 37.64
CA LEU A 248 29.64 -4.16 36.52
C LEU A 248 29.98 -5.63 36.80
N THR A 249 30.23 -5.97 38.06
CA THR A 249 30.54 -7.34 38.52
C THR A 249 29.35 -8.28 38.48
N PHE A 250 28.11 -7.76 38.46
CA PHE A 250 26.89 -8.57 38.37
C PHE A 250 26.46 -8.86 36.93
N LEU A 251 27.09 -8.23 35.93
CA LEU A 251 26.79 -8.55 34.53
C LEU A 251 27.23 -9.98 34.21
N PRO A 252 26.34 -10.81 33.62
CA PRO A 252 26.69 -12.14 33.17
C PRO A 252 27.70 -12.09 32.02
N ASP A 253 28.12 -13.26 31.56
CA ASP A 253 28.95 -13.39 30.36
C ASP A 253 28.26 -12.76 29.15
N CYS A 254 29.06 -12.27 28.20
CA CYS A 254 28.60 -11.54 27.03
C CYS A 254 27.58 -12.29 26.15
N SER A 255 27.49 -13.61 26.24
CA SER A 255 26.47 -14.43 25.57
C SER A 255 25.04 -14.15 26.03
N HIS A 256 24.87 -13.60 27.23
CA HIS A 256 23.56 -13.28 27.83
C HIS A 256 23.23 -11.79 27.80
N LEU A 257 24.06 -10.97 27.13
CA LEU A 257 23.85 -9.53 26.99
C LEU A 257 23.30 -9.19 25.60
N ASN A 258 22.39 -8.22 25.55
CA ASN A 258 21.86 -7.76 24.27
C ASN A 258 22.85 -6.80 23.62
N LYS A 259 23.66 -7.33 22.69
CA LYS A 259 24.63 -6.55 21.93
C LYS A 259 24.02 -5.28 21.32
N LYS A 260 22.81 -5.36 20.75
CA LYS A 260 22.16 -4.21 20.11
C LYS A 260 21.84 -3.09 21.09
N ARG A 261 21.39 -3.42 22.30
CA ARG A 261 21.07 -2.40 23.33
C ARG A 261 22.31 -1.85 24.01
N MET A 262 23.32 -2.69 24.25
CA MET A 262 24.62 -2.27 24.76
C MET A 262 25.29 -1.26 23.81
N ARG A 263 25.22 -1.48 22.48
CA ARG A 263 25.73 -0.56 21.46
C ARG A 263 25.03 0.81 21.41
N ARG A 264 23.88 0.97 22.06
CA ARG A 264 23.13 2.24 22.15
C ARG A 264 23.45 3.05 23.39
N VAL A 265 24.23 2.49 24.33
CA VAL A 265 24.66 3.18 25.54
C VAL A 265 25.49 4.41 25.14
N SER A 266 25.27 5.52 25.83
CA SER A 266 26.00 6.76 25.61
C SER A 266 27.37 6.66 26.29
N LEU A 267 28.42 6.46 25.49
CA LEU A 267 29.78 6.49 26.00
C LEU A 267 30.22 7.89 26.44
N SER A 268 29.58 8.95 25.92
CA SER A 268 29.80 10.33 26.40
C SER A 268 29.42 10.49 27.86
N ASP A 269 28.31 9.87 28.27
CA ASP A 269 27.81 9.95 29.65
C ASP A 269 28.62 9.06 30.61
N ILE A 270 29.18 7.95 30.09
CA ILE A 270 30.14 7.13 30.84
C ILE A 270 31.44 7.91 31.07
N GLY A 271 31.93 8.57 30.01
CA GLY A 271 33.18 9.33 30.02
C GLY A 271 34.45 8.46 29.91
N GLN A 272 35.53 9.08 29.44
CA GLN A 272 36.78 8.39 29.10
C GLN A 272 37.47 7.66 30.27
N ALA A 273 37.42 8.22 31.48
CA ALA A 273 38.08 7.62 32.66
C ALA A 273 37.37 6.32 33.08
N ARG A 274 36.03 6.36 33.14
CA ARG A 274 35.20 5.20 33.48
C ARG A 274 35.26 4.14 32.39
N PHE A 275 35.29 4.55 31.12
CA PHE A 275 35.50 3.61 30.01
C PHE A 275 36.84 2.86 30.13
N ALA A 276 37.93 3.57 30.46
CA ALA A 276 39.23 2.94 30.70
C ALA A 276 39.21 1.97 31.90
N GLU A 277 38.43 2.26 32.95
CA GLU A 277 38.21 1.32 34.06
C GLU A 277 37.43 0.07 33.59
N ILE A 278 36.36 0.24 32.81
CA ILE A 278 35.60 -0.90 32.25
C ILE A 278 36.50 -1.76 31.37
N ALA A 279 37.33 -1.16 30.51
CA ALA A 279 38.29 -1.87 29.67
C ALA A 279 39.29 -2.71 30.48
N ARG A 280 39.62 -2.24 31.70
CA ARG A 280 40.54 -2.94 32.61
C ARG A 280 39.85 -4.06 33.39
N GLU A 281 38.61 -3.85 33.83
CA GLU A 281 37.86 -4.80 34.68
C GLU A 281 37.10 -5.86 33.86
N ARG A 282 36.51 -5.47 32.73
CA ARG A 282 35.66 -6.29 31.85
C ARG A 282 35.97 -5.97 30.37
N PRO A 283 37.11 -6.43 29.85
CA PRO A 283 37.53 -6.12 28.49
C PRO A 283 36.56 -6.64 27.43
N ASP A 284 35.86 -7.74 27.71
CA ASP A 284 34.78 -8.31 26.89
C ASP A 284 33.59 -7.34 26.71
N VAL A 285 33.22 -6.64 27.78
CA VAL A 285 32.15 -5.63 27.77
C VAL A 285 32.59 -4.37 27.03
N ALA A 286 33.84 -3.92 27.25
CA ALA A 286 34.39 -2.76 26.56
C ALA A 286 34.50 -2.99 25.04
N GLU A 287 34.91 -4.18 24.61
CA GLU A 287 34.94 -4.57 23.20
C GLU A 287 33.52 -4.55 22.59
N MET A 288 32.53 -5.10 23.29
CA MET A 288 31.13 -5.10 22.83
C MET A 288 30.56 -3.68 22.64
N LEU A 289 30.90 -2.75 23.54
CA LEU A 289 30.46 -1.35 23.46
C LEU A 289 31.01 -0.63 22.21
N LEU A 290 32.17 -1.06 21.73
CA LEU A 290 32.83 -0.47 20.56
C LEU A 290 32.59 -1.26 19.25
N GLU A 291 32.02 -2.46 19.34
CA GLU A 291 31.65 -3.27 18.17
C GLU A 291 30.41 -2.67 17.47
N SER A 292 30.62 -1.77 16.50
CA SER A 292 29.54 -1.07 15.75
C SER A 292 28.59 -0.25 16.63
N PRO A 293 29.08 0.83 17.26
CA PRO A 293 28.27 1.67 18.16
C PRO A 293 27.16 2.37 17.38
N GLU A 294 25.93 2.32 17.89
CA GLU A 294 24.80 3.10 17.37
C GLU A 294 24.83 4.53 17.92
N SER A 295 25.46 4.74 19.09
CA SER A 295 25.72 6.05 19.68
C SER A 295 27.01 6.67 19.12
N GLU A 296 27.07 8.01 19.11
CA GLU A 296 28.28 8.74 18.72
C GLU A 296 29.40 8.47 19.73
N LEU A 297 30.49 7.85 19.27
CA LEU A 297 31.71 7.69 20.07
C LEU A 297 32.28 9.07 20.44
N PRO A 298 32.57 9.32 21.73
CA PRO A 298 33.29 10.51 22.17
C PRO A 298 34.69 10.56 21.56
N ASP A 299 35.09 11.73 21.09
CA ASP A 299 36.39 11.95 20.47
C ASP A 299 37.55 11.64 21.45
N ASP A 300 37.32 11.68 22.76
CA ASP A 300 38.31 11.46 23.81
C ASP A 300 38.19 10.08 24.49
N ILE A 301 37.37 9.15 23.96
CA ILE A 301 37.06 7.88 24.65
C ILE A 301 38.31 7.05 25.04
N PHE A 302 39.40 7.16 24.26
CA PHE A 302 40.67 6.49 24.53
C PHE A 302 41.73 7.37 25.22
N ALA A 303 41.43 8.62 25.58
CA ALA A 303 42.43 9.52 26.15
C ALA A 303 42.97 9.08 27.50
N SER A 304 42.16 8.34 28.28
CA SER A 304 42.56 7.73 29.55
C SER A 304 43.01 6.26 29.43
N CYS A 305 43.00 5.68 28.24
CA CYS A 305 43.44 4.29 28.03
C CYS A 305 44.97 4.22 27.89
N GLY A 306 45.62 3.41 28.73
CA GLY A 306 47.06 3.16 28.68
C GLY A 306 47.43 2.07 27.67
N GLY A 307 48.72 1.71 27.65
CA GLY A 307 49.23 0.71 26.71
C GLY A 307 48.61 -0.69 26.84
N ASN A 308 48.15 -1.10 28.02
CA ASN A 308 47.55 -2.42 28.22
C ASN A 308 46.09 -2.46 27.74
N GLU A 309 45.31 -1.42 28.03
CA GLU A 309 43.94 -1.27 27.58
C GLU A 309 43.88 -1.12 26.05
N MET A 310 44.78 -0.30 25.47
CA MET A 310 44.81 -0.06 24.02
C MET A 310 45.14 -1.31 23.19
N LYS A 311 45.94 -2.25 23.72
CA LYS A 311 46.24 -3.53 23.04
C LYS A 311 45.00 -4.36 22.75
N ILE A 312 43.96 -4.25 23.58
CA ILE A 312 42.70 -4.96 23.43
C ILE A 312 41.97 -4.45 22.18
N PHE A 313 42.07 -3.14 21.92
CA PHE A 313 41.35 -2.47 20.85
C PHE A 313 42.11 -2.41 19.52
N GLU A 314 43.41 -2.74 19.49
CA GLU A 314 44.21 -2.75 18.25
C GLU A 314 43.60 -3.56 17.10
N PRO A 315 43.08 -4.80 17.31
CA PRO A 315 42.43 -5.55 16.24
C PRO A 315 41.20 -4.82 15.70
N MET A 316 40.42 -4.19 16.59
CA MET A 316 39.19 -3.49 16.25
C MET A 316 39.47 -2.16 15.53
N LEU A 317 40.53 -1.43 15.91
CA LEU A 317 40.98 -0.22 15.21
C LEU A 317 41.46 -0.53 13.79
N LYS A 318 41.89 -1.77 13.49
CA LYS A 318 42.23 -2.20 12.12
C LYS A 318 41.01 -2.46 11.23
N SER A 319 39.83 -2.71 11.80
CA SER A 319 38.64 -3.16 11.07
C SER A 319 37.37 -2.31 11.28
N SER A 320 37.39 -1.26 12.11
CA SER A 320 36.16 -0.59 12.60
C SER A 320 35.90 0.84 12.09
N ALA A 321 34.67 1.29 12.37
CA ALA A 321 34.16 2.65 12.19
C ALA A 321 34.97 3.74 12.91
N ALA A 322 35.84 3.41 13.88
CA ALA A 322 36.74 4.38 14.50
C ALA A 322 37.72 5.00 13.48
N LEU A 323 38.02 4.31 12.37
CA LEU A 323 38.77 4.85 11.24
C LEU A 323 38.06 6.02 10.54
N ASN A 324 36.73 6.05 10.61
CA ASN A 324 35.93 7.15 10.05
C ASN A 324 35.85 8.36 10.99
N LYS A 325 36.38 8.25 12.21
CA LYS A 325 36.46 9.29 13.24
C LYS A 325 37.91 9.47 13.70
N PRO A 326 38.77 10.08 12.87
CA PRO A 326 40.18 10.27 13.20
C PRO A 326 40.42 11.01 14.52
N GLU A 327 39.45 11.81 14.98
CA GLU A 327 39.44 12.50 16.27
C GLU A 327 39.72 11.53 17.45
N ILE A 328 39.13 10.32 17.40
CA ILE A 328 39.27 9.29 18.44
C ILE A 328 40.71 8.78 18.53
N ILE A 329 41.36 8.62 17.37
CA ILE A 329 42.74 8.15 17.26
C ILE A 329 43.71 9.24 17.74
N GLU A 330 43.39 10.51 17.46
CA GLU A 330 44.21 11.66 17.86
C GLU A 330 44.35 11.76 19.39
N HIS A 331 43.28 11.44 20.12
CA HIS A 331 43.26 11.53 21.57
C HIS A 331 43.80 10.30 22.31
N ILE A 332 44.24 9.23 21.64
CA ILE A 332 44.75 8.03 22.31
C ILE A 332 45.82 8.37 23.36
N SER A 333 45.59 7.91 24.60
CA SER A 333 46.48 8.09 25.75
C SER A 333 46.87 9.54 26.06
N ARG A 334 46.11 10.53 25.57
CA ARG A 334 46.44 11.96 25.74
C ARG A 334 46.59 12.37 27.20
N ASP A 335 45.76 11.81 28.08
CA ASP A 335 45.64 12.13 29.50
C ASP A 335 46.42 11.15 30.39
N VAL A 336 47.08 10.15 29.79
CA VAL A 336 47.93 9.17 30.50
C VAL A 336 49.34 9.75 30.66
N GLU A 337 49.96 9.44 31.81
CA GLU A 337 51.37 9.79 32.03
C GLU A 337 52.28 9.17 30.99
N ASP A 338 53.37 9.87 30.66
CA ASP A 338 54.27 9.47 29.59
C ASP A 338 54.76 8.02 29.70
N ALA A 339 54.94 7.45 30.90
CA ALA A 339 55.45 6.08 31.08
C ALA A 339 54.50 4.99 30.58
N ASP A 340 53.18 5.20 30.70
CA ASP A 340 52.14 4.23 30.36
C ASP A 340 51.45 4.55 29.02
N HIS A 341 51.91 5.60 28.34
CA HIS A 341 51.37 6.07 27.06
C HIS A 341 51.54 5.01 25.96
N TYR A 342 50.45 4.66 25.27
CA TYR A 342 50.41 3.61 24.24
C TYR A 342 51.55 3.73 23.22
N CYS A 343 51.74 4.93 22.67
CA CYS A 343 52.68 5.21 21.57
C CYS A 343 54.16 4.99 21.90
N LYS A 344 54.56 4.96 23.17
CA LYS A 344 55.94 4.57 23.54
C LYS A 344 56.23 3.09 23.30
N SER A 345 55.18 2.27 23.35
CA SER A 345 55.30 0.83 23.10
C SER A 345 55.24 0.46 21.62
N VAL A 346 54.95 1.42 20.74
CA VAL A 346 54.83 1.23 19.29
C VAL A 346 56.21 1.28 18.64
N SER A 347 56.65 0.18 18.03
CA SER A 347 57.89 0.15 17.23
C SER A 347 57.72 0.89 15.90
N ILE A 348 58.83 1.30 15.27
CA ILE A 348 58.77 1.99 13.97
C ILE A 348 58.20 1.08 12.87
N GLU A 349 58.44 -0.23 12.92
CA GLU A 349 57.87 -1.22 12.00
C GLU A 349 56.36 -1.39 12.21
N THR A 350 55.93 -1.36 13.49
CA THR A 350 54.51 -1.42 13.85
C THR A 350 53.81 -0.15 13.36
N TYR A 351 54.40 1.03 13.58
CA TYR A 351 53.88 2.29 13.08
C TYR A 351 53.78 2.31 11.55
N LYS A 352 54.82 1.87 10.84
CA LYS A 352 54.84 1.82 9.36
C LYS A 352 53.70 0.97 8.79
N THR A 353 53.33 -0.11 9.46
CA THR A 353 52.29 -1.05 9.01
C THR A 353 50.88 -0.69 9.49
N GLN A 354 50.75 0.08 10.57
CA GLN A 354 49.45 0.54 11.10
C GLN A 354 49.01 1.84 10.43
N LEU A 355 48.40 1.74 9.25
CA LEU A 355 47.94 2.89 8.46
C LEU A 355 47.05 3.85 9.26
N TRP A 356 46.15 3.33 10.10
CA TRP A 356 45.26 4.14 10.94
C TRP A 356 46.00 5.02 11.95
N LEU A 357 47.09 4.50 12.51
CA LEU A 357 47.94 5.22 13.44
C LEU A 357 48.80 6.24 12.70
N ARG A 358 49.23 5.96 11.47
CA ARG A 358 49.90 6.97 10.63
C ARG A 358 48.95 8.12 10.30
N ASP A 359 47.74 7.77 9.88
CA ASP A 359 46.73 8.67 9.33
C ASP A 359 46.16 9.69 10.33
N SER A 360 45.99 9.30 11.59
CA SER A 360 45.10 10.06 12.51
C SER A 360 45.67 10.30 13.91
N CYS A 361 46.89 9.80 14.19
CA CYS A 361 47.57 10.01 15.47
C CYS A 361 47.83 11.50 15.78
N SER A 362 47.95 11.87 17.06
CA SER A 362 48.36 13.22 17.46
C SER A 362 49.87 13.45 17.34
N ASP A 363 50.27 14.71 17.18
CA ASP A 363 51.69 15.12 17.22
C ASP A 363 52.40 14.68 18.52
N LYS A 364 51.71 14.68 19.66
CA LYS A 364 52.24 14.19 20.94
C LYS A 364 52.55 12.69 20.86
N CYS A 365 51.60 11.88 20.39
CA CYS A 365 51.81 10.44 20.21
C CYS A 365 52.94 10.16 19.19
N ARG A 366 53.00 10.87 18.06
CA ARG A 366 54.12 10.77 17.08
C ARG A 366 55.48 11.11 17.70
N SER A 367 55.53 12.10 18.60
CA SER A 367 56.79 12.48 19.26
C SER A 367 57.35 11.39 20.19
N PHE A 368 56.52 10.46 20.64
CA PHE A 368 56.95 9.31 21.43
C PHE A 368 57.46 8.12 20.60
N ILE A 369 57.23 8.13 19.28
CA ILE A 369 57.69 7.08 18.38
C ILE A 369 59.14 7.38 17.98
N SER A 370 60.07 6.61 18.52
CA SER A 370 61.50 6.78 18.22
C SER A 370 61.84 6.25 16.82
N VAL A 371 62.44 7.09 15.98
CA VAL A 371 62.99 6.70 14.67
C VAL A 371 64.48 6.36 14.84
N PRO A 372 64.92 5.12 14.57
CA PRO A 372 66.32 4.73 14.73
C PRO A 372 67.26 5.50 13.79
N ASP A 373 68.49 5.76 14.25
CA ASP A 373 69.54 6.35 13.41
C ASP A 373 69.84 5.44 12.19
N GLY A 374 69.82 6.03 10.99
CA GLY A 374 70.04 5.32 9.72
C GLY A 374 68.77 4.81 9.03
N TYR A 375 67.59 4.97 9.63
CA TYR A 375 66.31 4.65 8.98
C TYR A 375 65.98 5.67 7.87
N ASN A 376 65.43 5.20 6.74
CA ASN A 376 65.04 6.08 5.63
C ASN A 376 63.86 6.98 6.04
N LYS A 377 64.13 8.27 6.26
CA LYS A 377 63.10 9.23 6.68
C LYS A 377 62.06 9.53 5.60
N ASP A 378 62.33 9.20 4.33
CA ASP A 378 61.35 9.29 3.23
C ASP A 378 60.22 8.27 3.35
N ASP A 379 60.38 7.20 4.15
CA ASP A 379 59.34 6.17 4.37
C ASP A 379 58.28 6.60 5.40
N VAL A 380 58.65 7.50 6.31
CA VAL A 380 57.82 8.04 7.41
C VAL A 380 58.03 9.55 7.54
N PRO A 381 57.82 10.32 6.45
CA PRO A 381 58.21 11.73 6.41
C PRO A 381 57.44 12.59 7.42
N GLU A 382 56.28 12.13 7.90
CA GLU A 382 55.48 12.75 8.95
C GLU A 382 56.14 12.74 10.33
N LEU A 383 57.07 11.80 10.60
CA LEU A 383 57.89 11.75 11.81
C LEU A 383 59.19 12.58 11.69
N SER A 384 59.52 13.02 10.48
CA SER A 384 60.70 13.84 10.21
C SER A 384 60.41 15.32 10.44
N ASN A 385 61.39 16.04 10.98
CA ASN A 385 61.43 17.52 10.98
C ASN A 385 62.48 18.05 9.98
N ASP A 386 62.93 17.20 9.05
CA ASP A 386 63.94 17.54 8.07
C ASP A 386 63.32 18.24 6.85
N LYS A 387 63.68 19.51 6.65
CA LYS A 387 63.16 20.33 5.55
C LYS A 387 63.51 19.75 4.17
N THR A 388 64.66 19.08 4.02
CA THR A 388 65.06 18.52 2.71
C THR A 388 64.19 17.34 2.30
N VAL A 389 63.72 16.54 3.27
CA VAL A 389 62.74 15.47 3.03
C VAL A 389 61.43 16.08 2.53
N TRP A 390 60.93 17.11 3.20
CA TRP A 390 59.68 17.79 2.83
C TRP A 390 59.76 18.46 1.44
N GLU A 391 60.87 19.13 1.10
CA GLU A 391 61.06 19.75 -0.22
C GLU A 391 61.06 18.72 -1.37
N SER A 392 61.61 17.52 -1.12
CA SER A 392 61.55 16.38 -2.05
C SER A 392 60.08 15.97 -2.32
N HIS A 393 59.26 15.86 -1.27
CA HIS A 393 57.84 15.52 -1.40
C HIS A 393 57.01 16.63 -2.08
N ILE A 394 57.27 17.91 -1.83
CA ILE A 394 56.62 19.02 -2.55
C ILE A 394 56.94 18.96 -4.05
N THR A 395 58.20 18.68 -4.40
CA THR A 395 58.62 18.51 -5.79
C THR A 395 57.90 17.33 -6.46
N ARG A 396 57.72 16.22 -5.73
CA ARG A 396 56.93 15.06 -6.20
C ARG A 396 55.47 15.46 -6.49
N ILE A 397 54.82 16.20 -5.58
CA ILE A 397 53.43 16.68 -5.79
C ILE A 397 53.31 17.50 -7.07
N ASN A 398 54.27 18.41 -7.32
CA ASN A 398 54.27 19.26 -8.51
C ASN A 398 54.48 18.50 -9.83
N ASN A 399 55.11 17.32 -9.75
CA ASN A 399 55.38 16.47 -10.92
C ASN A 399 54.26 15.47 -11.23
N LEU A 400 53.25 15.31 -10.34
CA LEU A 400 52.09 14.43 -10.53
C LEU A 400 51.04 15.04 -11.48
N LYS A 401 51.45 15.39 -12.70
CA LYS A 401 50.59 16.00 -13.72
C LYS A 401 49.85 14.99 -14.61
N SER A 402 50.03 13.67 -14.42
CA SER A 402 49.35 12.63 -15.23
C SER A 402 48.92 11.42 -14.39
N ASP A 403 47.83 10.78 -14.80
CA ASP A 403 47.17 9.61 -14.19
C ASP A 403 48.01 8.31 -14.13
N SER A 404 49.34 8.37 -14.25
CA SER A 404 50.20 7.18 -14.15
C SER A 404 50.32 6.74 -12.68
N LEU A 405 49.47 5.78 -12.29
CA LEU A 405 49.44 5.14 -10.98
C LEU A 405 50.69 4.30 -10.63
N GLU A 406 51.74 4.31 -11.45
CA GLU A 406 52.90 3.41 -11.32
C GLU A 406 53.74 3.61 -10.04
N ASN A 407 53.51 4.68 -9.26
CA ASN A 407 54.19 4.95 -7.98
C ASN A 407 53.21 5.16 -6.80
N TYR A 408 52.23 4.26 -6.65
CA TYR A 408 51.21 4.33 -5.59
C TYR A 408 51.78 4.39 -4.15
N LEU A 409 52.87 3.66 -3.86
CA LEU A 409 53.50 3.66 -2.53
C LEU A 409 54.18 5.00 -2.18
N ASP A 410 54.83 5.64 -3.14
CA ASP A 410 55.48 6.95 -2.96
C ASP A 410 54.45 8.08 -2.81
N LEU A 411 53.29 7.93 -3.46
CA LEU A 411 52.16 8.85 -3.29
C LEU A 411 51.60 8.76 -1.87
N GLN A 412 51.39 7.56 -1.32
CA GLN A 412 50.82 7.35 0.02
C GLN A 412 51.61 8.06 1.14
N ASN A 413 52.94 7.93 1.16
CA ASN A 413 53.76 8.63 2.15
C ASN A 413 53.67 10.16 2.02
N THR A 414 53.49 10.64 0.80
CA THR A 414 53.29 12.06 0.52
C THR A 414 51.91 12.53 1.00
N LEU A 415 50.84 11.75 0.77
CA LEU A 415 49.48 12.06 1.22
C LEU A 415 49.39 12.24 2.74
N TRP A 416 50.13 11.45 3.52
CA TRP A 416 50.17 11.61 4.99
C TRP A 416 50.72 12.97 5.43
N LEU A 417 51.75 13.50 4.76
CA LEU A 417 52.26 14.85 5.07
C LEU A 417 51.21 15.94 4.85
N ILE A 418 50.50 15.88 3.72
CA ILE A 418 49.48 16.88 3.33
C ILE A 418 48.23 16.76 4.22
N LYS A 419 47.99 15.59 4.80
CA LYS A 419 46.90 15.39 5.76
C LYS A 419 47.22 15.94 7.15
N LEU A 420 48.48 15.82 7.60
CA LEU A 420 48.81 15.89 9.02
C LEU A 420 49.69 17.06 9.46
N ARG A 421 50.45 17.68 8.56
CA ARG A 421 51.54 18.58 8.98
C ARG A 421 51.32 20.00 8.47
N LYS A 422 50.82 20.89 9.34
CA LYS A 422 50.70 22.32 9.03
C LYS A 422 51.97 22.93 8.44
N LYS A 423 53.13 22.69 9.06
CA LYS A 423 54.43 23.25 8.64
C LYS A 423 54.85 22.82 7.22
N PHE A 424 54.49 21.61 6.82
CA PHE A 424 54.73 21.13 5.46
C PHE A 424 53.88 21.93 4.45
N CYS A 425 52.62 22.20 4.79
CA CYS A 425 51.72 22.95 3.92
C CYS A 425 51.99 24.45 3.92
N GLU A 426 52.52 25.02 5.00
CA GLU A 426 53.07 26.39 5.01
C GLU A 426 54.23 26.49 4.01
N LEU A 427 55.16 25.52 4.03
CA LEU A 427 56.25 25.44 3.06
C LEU A 427 55.73 25.25 1.62
N MET A 428 54.66 24.46 1.43
CA MET A 428 54.01 24.32 0.14
C MET A 428 53.37 25.63 -0.34
N ALA A 429 52.69 26.37 0.54
CA ALA A 429 52.10 27.67 0.22
C ALA A 429 53.16 28.69 -0.20
N GLU A 430 54.28 28.76 0.54
CA GLU A 430 55.45 29.59 0.17
C GLU A 430 55.93 29.28 -1.26
N LYS A 431 56.04 27.99 -1.60
CA LYS A 431 56.50 27.53 -2.91
C LYS A 431 55.50 27.78 -4.05
N ILE A 432 54.20 27.74 -3.77
CA ILE A 432 53.15 28.11 -4.75
C ILE A 432 53.22 29.61 -5.09
N THR A 433 53.52 30.44 -4.10
CA THR A 433 53.58 31.90 -4.24
C THR A 433 54.76 32.37 -5.12
N GLU A 434 55.81 31.55 -5.25
CA GLU A 434 57.03 31.86 -6.00
C GLU A 434 56.91 31.68 -7.54
N GLY A 435 55.77 31.27 -8.11
CA GLY A 435 55.75 31.04 -9.57
C GLY A 435 54.49 30.78 -10.39
N THR A 436 53.29 30.49 -9.85
CA THR A 436 52.05 30.38 -10.68
C THR A 436 50.80 30.22 -9.82
N LEU A 437 49.80 31.11 -9.99
CA LEU A 437 48.57 31.12 -9.20
C LEU A 437 47.66 29.87 -9.37
N ASP A 438 47.86 29.07 -10.42
CA ASP A 438 46.93 28.00 -10.80
C ASP A 438 47.30 26.59 -10.26
N HIS A 439 48.31 26.46 -9.40
CA HIS A 439 48.88 25.13 -9.08
C HIS A 439 47.93 24.16 -8.36
N LEU A 440 47.11 24.61 -7.40
CA LEU A 440 46.19 23.71 -6.69
C LEU A 440 45.07 23.18 -7.58
N GLU A 441 44.57 23.98 -8.52
CA GLU A 441 43.46 23.58 -9.42
C GLU A 441 43.84 22.42 -10.35
N HIS A 442 45.13 22.33 -10.68
CA HIS A 442 45.72 21.31 -11.56
C HIS A 442 46.17 20.05 -10.79
N LEU A 443 46.08 20.03 -9.45
CA LEU A 443 46.37 18.82 -8.68
C LEU A 443 45.27 17.78 -8.90
N ASN A 444 45.69 16.51 -8.87
CA ASN A 444 44.79 15.37 -8.93
C ASN A 444 43.78 15.42 -7.76
N SER A 445 42.53 15.07 -8.03
CA SER A 445 41.44 15.06 -7.04
C SER A 445 41.74 14.21 -5.81
N SER A 446 42.52 13.12 -5.94
CA SER A 446 42.96 12.29 -4.81
C SER A 446 43.94 13.01 -3.89
N VAL A 447 44.82 13.87 -4.43
CA VAL A 447 45.76 14.67 -3.63
C VAL A 447 45.00 15.78 -2.91
N LEU A 448 44.08 16.46 -3.60
CA LEU A 448 43.22 17.49 -3.00
C LEU A 448 42.30 16.90 -1.93
N GLY A 449 41.75 15.71 -2.19
CA GLY A 449 40.92 14.97 -1.23
C GLY A 449 41.64 14.57 0.05
N ALA A 450 42.97 14.42 0.00
CA ALA A 450 43.80 14.06 1.16
C ALA A 450 44.24 15.26 2.02
N ILE A 451 44.02 16.50 1.57
CA ILE A 451 44.37 17.70 2.34
C ILE A 451 43.55 17.73 3.64
N GLY A 452 44.25 17.66 4.77
CA GLY A 452 43.64 17.71 6.10
C GLY A 452 43.37 19.13 6.59
N ALA A 453 42.71 19.26 7.74
CA ALA A 453 42.24 20.54 8.27
C ALA A 453 43.36 21.58 8.48
N GLU A 454 44.47 21.17 9.08
CA GLU A 454 45.60 22.08 9.33
C GLU A 454 46.26 22.57 8.05
N CYS A 455 46.37 21.66 7.07
CA CYS A 455 46.95 21.95 5.78
C CYS A 455 46.05 22.89 4.96
N ALA A 456 44.74 22.62 4.94
CA ALA A 456 43.75 23.47 4.29
C ALA A 456 43.74 24.88 4.89
N LEU A 457 43.91 25.02 6.20
CA LEU A 457 44.03 26.32 6.86
C LEU A 457 45.30 27.07 6.40
N ALA A 458 46.44 26.38 6.32
CA ALA A 458 47.68 26.96 5.80
C ALA A 458 47.56 27.35 4.30
N LEU A 459 46.76 26.61 3.53
CA LEU A 459 46.48 26.87 2.11
C LEU A 459 45.26 27.77 1.87
N SER A 460 44.64 28.32 2.91
CA SER A 460 43.35 29.02 2.82
C SER A 460 43.32 30.19 1.82
N SER A 461 44.45 30.88 1.60
CA SER A 461 44.58 31.94 0.59
C SER A 461 44.54 31.44 -0.86
N HIS A 462 44.69 30.14 -1.08
CA HIS A 462 44.77 29.49 -2.40
C HIS A 462 43.57 28.58 -2.70
N ILE A 463 42.64 28.41 -1.76
CA ILE A 463 41.43 27.58 -1.96
C ILE A 463 40.39 28.39 -2.72
N THR A 464 40.28 28.16 -4.03
CA THR A 464 39.20 28.67 -4.88
C THR A 464 37.94 27.80 -4.75
N ASN A 465 36.81 28.25 -5.28
CA ASN A 465 35.57 27.47 -5.30
C ASN A 465 35.75 26.10 -6.00
N ASN A 466 36.58 26.04 -7.04
CA ASN A 466 36.87 24.78 -7.74
C ASN A 466 37.74 23.83 -6.91
N VAL A 467 38.72 24.38 -6.17
CA VAL A 467 39.53 23.57 -5.24
C VAL A 467 38.68 23.05 -4.09
N ALA A 468 37.85 23.92 -3.49
CA ALA A 468 37.01 23.59 -2.33
C ALA A 468 36.13 22.35 -2.58
N ARG A 469 35.53 22.23 -3.77
CA ARG A 469 34.69 21.08 -4.17
C ARG A 469 35.46 19.76 -4.27
N LYS A 470 36.78 19.81 -4.42
CA LYS A 470 37.67 18.63 -4.52
C LYS A 470 38.34 18.26 -3.19
N LEU A 471 38.25 19.11 -2.16
CA LEU A 471 38.83 18.85 -0.85
C LEU A 471 38.02 17.77 -0.09
N GLY A 472 38.70 17.03 0.78
CA GLY A 472 38.04 16.06 1.64
C GLY A 472 37.10 16.73 2.67
N PRO A 473 36.14 15.97 3.25
CA PRO A 473 35.18 16.51 4.23
C PRO A 473 35.83 17.22 5.43
N GLN A 474 36.98 16.73 5.88
CA GLN A 474 37.66 17.21 7.09
C GLN A 474 38.48 18.49 6.89
N ALA A 475 38.70 18.92 5.64
CA ALA A 475 39.55 20.09 5.34
C ALA A 475 39.06 21.38 6.02
N PHE A 476 37.76 21.51 6.28
CA PHE A 476 37.15 22.74 6.77
C PHE A 476 36.95 22.79 8.29
N GLN A 477 37.43 21.79 9.05
CA GLN A 477 37.18 21.69 10.49
C GLN A 477 37.74 22.83 11.34
N LEU A 478 38.85 23.44 10.89
CA LEU A 478 39.58 24.49 11.62
C LEU A 478 39.32 25.90 11.07
N PHE A 479 38.43 26.04 10.08
CA PHE A 479 38.17 27.35 9.46
C PHE A 479 37.43 28.25 10.44
N THR A 480 37.98 29.42 10.72
CA THR A 480 37.27 30.48 11.43
C THR A 480 36.48 31.37 10.47
N ALA A 481 35.66 32.26 11.01
CA ALA A 481 35.04 33.36 10.25
C ALA A 481 36.06 34.23 9.50
N GLY A 482 37.30 34.36 9.98
CA GLY A 482 38.35 35.13 9.31
C GLY A 482 38.87 34.44 8.03
N ASP A 483 38.91 33.11 8.06
CA ASP A 483 39.54 32.28 7.03
C ASP A 483 38.56 31.89 5.93
N PHE A 484 37.27 31.77 6.28
CA PHE A 484 36.23 31.32 5.36
C PHE A 484 35.80 32.43 4.39
N LYS A 485 36.19 32.28 3.11
CA LYS A 485 35.86 33.20 2.01
C LYS A 485 34.89 32.59 0.97
N LEU A 486 34.44 31.36 1.21
CA LEU A 486 33.54 30.61 0.33
C LEU A 486 32.07 30.84 0.70
N ARG A 487 31.13 30.42 -0.15
CA ARG A 487 29.72 30.31 0.22
C ARG A 487 29.40 28.90 0.68
N LEU A 488 28.33 28.73 1.46
CA LEU A 488 27.91 27.41 1.93
C LEU A 488 27.53 26.48 0.75
N ALA A 489 26.96 27.05 -0.32
CA ALA A 489 26.64 26.33 -1.58
C ALA A 489 27.88 25.89 -2.39
N ASP A 490 29.08 26.37 -2.05
CA ASP A 490 30.32 25.90 -2.68
C ASP A 490 30.85 24.60 -2.04
N LEU A 491 30.23 24.15 -0.93
CA LEU A 491 30.59 22.93 -0.18
C LEU A 491 29.54 21.83 -0.34
N CYS A 492 29.96 20.56 -0.29
CA CYS A 492 29.04 19.43 -0.19
C CYS A 492 28.51 19.24 1.25
N SER A 493 27.45 18.44 1.41
CA SER A 493 26.83 18.20 2.73
C SER A 493 27.81 17.61 3.76
N GLU A 494 28.71 16.71 3.34
CA GLU A 494 29.74 16.14 4.22
C GLU A 494 30.75 17.21 4.68
N GLN A 495 31.18 18.11 3.79
CA GLN A 495 32.08 19.21 4.15
C GLN A 495 31.40 20.21 5.11
N VAL A 496 30.13 20.55 4.87
CA VAL A 496 29.36 21.47 5.73
C VAL A 496 29.17 20.88 7.14
N HIS A 497 28.97 19.57 7.25
CA HIS A 497 28.88 18.90 8.54
C HIS A 497 30.15 19.08 9.39
N HIS A 498 31.33 19.14 8.75
CA HIS A 498 32.61 19.30 9.43
C HIS A 498 33.07 20.75 9.57
N LEU A 499 32.46 21.72 8.86
CA LEU A 499 32.87 23.12 8.88
C LEU A 499 32.93 23.68 10.33
N SER A 500 34.07 24.24 10.71
CA SER A 500 34.30 24.87 12.02
C SER A 500 34.04 23.99 13.26
N LYS A 501 33.92 22.66 13.12
CA LYS A 501 33.60 21.75 14.22
C LYS A 501 34.61 21.82 15.39
N ARG A 502 35.85 22.22 15.13
CA ARG A 502 36.93 22.34 16.12
C ARG A 502 37.26 23.78 16.52
N VAL A 503 36.42 24.73 16.16
CA VAL A 503 36.60 26.16 16.44
C VAL A 503 35.60 26.57 17.52
N PRO A 504 35.98 27.41 18.51
CA PRO A 504 35.02 27.99 19.45
C PRO A 504 33.86 28.64 18.69
N LYS A 505 32.64 28.49 19.20
CA LYS A 505 31.41 28.95 18.52
C LYS A 505 31.48 30.41 18.11
N GLU A 506 32.12 31.25 18.92
CA GLU A 506 32.26 32.69 18.69
C GLU A 506 33.16 33.02 17.48
N LEU A 507 34.02 32.08 17.07
CA LEU A 507 34.96 32.23 15.96
C LEU A 507 34.57 31.38 14.73
N SER A 508 33.47 30.62 14.84
CA SER A 508 32.95 29.72 13.82
C SER A 508 32.68 30.44 12.49
N ALA A 509 32.92 29.76 11.35
CA ALA A 509 32.62 30.29 10.03
C ALA A 509 31.13 30.61 9.86
N PHE A 510 30.26 29.91 10.60
CA PHE A 510 28.82 30.13 10.59
C PHE A 510 28.43 31.55 11.02
N THR A 511 29.23 32.23 11.85
CA THR A 511 28.97 33.61 12.31
C THR A 511 28.98 34.69 11.22
N LYS A 512 29.54 34.38 10.04
CA LYS A 512 29.56 35.28 8.87
C LYS A 512 28.64 34.85 7.73
N ILE A 513 28.04 33.67 7.83
CA ILE A 513 27.14 33.15 6.80
C ILE A 513 25.80 33.89 6.88
N LYS A 514 25.38 34.48 5.76
CA LYS A 514 24.16 35.26 5.66
C LYS A 514 22.98 34.38 5.29
N THR A 515 21.77 34.86 5.58
CA THR A 515 20.52 34.17 5.22
C THR A 515 20.42 33.84 3.72
N ALA A 516 20.88 34.72 2.84
CA ALA A 516 20.87 34.48 1.39
C ALA A 516 21.70 33.23 0.98
N ASP A 517 22.89 33.06 1.56
CA ASP A 517 23.74 31.89 1.27
C ASP A 517 23.11 30.59 1.77
N ILE A 518 22.33 30.66 2.86
CA ILE A 518 21.58 29.53 3.40
C ILE A 518 20.46 29.15 2.44
N LEU A 519 19.68 30.11 1.93
CA LEU A 519 18.55 29.85 1.03
C LEU A 519 18.97 29.20 -0.29
N ASP A 520 20.18 29.48 -0.78
CA ASP A 520 20.74 28.91 -2.01
C ASP A 520 21.29 27.48 -1.85
N CYS A 521 21.27 26.90 -0.64
CA CYS A 521 21.81 25.57 -0.38
C CYS A 521 20.83 24.42 -0.72
N SER A 522 21.40 23.25 -1.01
CA SER A 522 20.63 22.02 -1.22
C SER A 522 19.90 21.55 0.04
N ASP A 523 18.80 20.80 -0.13
CA ASP A 523 18.05 20.22 1.01
C ASP A 523 18.93 19.25 1.82
N ASP A 524 19.85 18.53 1.16
CA ASP A 524 20.79 17.61 1.80
C ASP A 524 21.79 18.36 2.70
N THR A 525 22.27 19.52 2.24
CA THR A 525 23.11 20.43 3.05
C THR A 525 22.32 21.02 4.23
N PHE A 526 21.05 21.36 4.02
CA PHE A 526 20.17 21.83 5.10
C PHE A 526 19.94 20.77 6.18
N GLY A 527 19.79 19.52 5.77
CA GLY A 527 19.51 18.40 6.66
C GLY A 527 20.65 18.07 7.63
N VAL A 528 21.90 18.44 7.31
CA VAL A 528 23.08 18.16 8.15
C VAL A 528 23.46 19.27 9.14
N LEU A 529 22.81 20.44 9.06
CA LEU A 529 23.07 21.56 9.96
C LEU A 529 22.49 21.28 11.36
N THR A 530 23.31 21.49 12.38
CA THR A 530 22.92 21.35 13.80
C THR A 530 22.25 22.61 14.35
N ASP A 531 21.50 22.51 15.45
CA ASP A 531 20.85 23.67 16.09
C ASP A 531 21.88 24.75 16.44
N SER A 532 23.03 24.33 17.00
CA SER A 532 24.13 25.25 17.32
C SER A 532 24.65 26.01 16.11
N GLN A 533 24.92 25.31 15.00
CA GLN A 533 25.43 25.96 13.78
C GLN A 533 24.40 26.93 13.20
N MET A 534 23.12 26.58 13.30
CA MET A 534 22.02 27.41 12.87
C MET A 534 21.89 28.66 13.75
N ASP A 535 22.05 28.56 15.06
CA ASP A 535 21.95 29.69 15.98
C ASP A 535 23.10 30.69 15.82
N GLU A 536 24.26 30.24 15.33
CA GLU A 536 25.42 31.08 15.04
C GLU A 536 25.27 31.95 13.78
N MET A 537 24.39 31.57 12.85
CA MET A 537 24.23 32.26 11.56
C MET A 537 23.52 33.61 11.67
N GLN A 538 23.88 34.55 10.78
CA GLN A 538 23.19 35.84 10.66
C GLN A 538 21.83 35.65 9.95
N LYS A 539 20.80 35.40 10.77
CA LYS A 539 19.42 35.22 10.32
C LYS A 539 18.60 36.50 10.49
N ALA A 540 17.86 36.88 9.46
CA ALA A 540 16.80 37.86 9.64
C ALA A 540 15.60 37.18 10.34
N PRO A 541 15.00 37.80 11.38
CA PRO A 541 13.92 37.18 12.17
C PRO A 541 12.75 36.65 11.33
N GLU A 542 12.43 37.33 10.23
CA GLU A 542 11.40 37.00 9.27
C GLU A 542 11.60 35.65 8.56
N HIS A 543 12.83 35.11 8.50
CA HIS A 543 13.12 33.84 7.84
C HIS A 543 13.17 32.64 8.81
N ASN A 544 13.02 32.85 10.12
CA ASN A 544 13.22 31.80 11.12
C ASN A 544 12.25 30.61 10.94
N GLU A 545 10.96 30.88 10.70
CA GLU A 545 9.95 29.83 10.50
C GLU A 545 10.25 29.02 9.21
N TRP A 546 10.62 29.72 8.12
CA TRP A 546 10.97 29.10 6.84
C TRP A 546 12.22 28.23 6.92
N ILE A 547 13.28 28.75 7.54
CA ILE A 547 14.54 28.02 7.76
C ILE A 547 14.30 26.77 8.63
N ALA A 548 13.48 26.87 9.67
CA ALA A 548 13.12 25.74 10.52
C ALA A 548 12.35 24.67 9.73
N PHE A 549 11.44 25.07 8.84
CA PHE A 549 10.74 24.15 7.93
C PHE A 549 11.71 23.43 6.98
N ARG A 550 12.56 24.18 6.24
CA ARG A 550 13.55 23.61 5.28
C ARG A 550 14.50 22.62 5.94
N ARG A 551 14.92 22.88 7.18
CA ARG A 551 15.78 21.96 7.93
C ARG A 551 15.06 20.66 8.30
N ARG A 552 13.82 20.75 8.83
CA ARG A 552 13.01 19.55 9.12
C ARG A 552 12.75 18.73 7.87
N ALA A 553 12.50 19.41 6.76
CA ALA A 553 12.35 18.80 5.44
C ALA A 553 13.61 18.05 4.99
N GLY A 554 14.79 18.67 5.06
CA GLY A 554 16.06 18.00 4.77
C GLY A 554 16.37 16.82 5.71
N GLN A 555 16.00 16.92 6.98
CA GLN A 555 16.14 15.81 7.93
C GLN A 555 15.22 14.62 7.60
N LEU A 556 13.98 14.89 7.16
CA LEU A 556 13.04 13.86 6.73
C LEU A 556 13.54 13.09 5.51
N ILE A 557 14.23 13.77 4.59
CA ILE A 557 14.87 13.15 3.43
C ILE A 557 15.97 12.18 3.85
N LYS A 558 16.75 12.53 4.89
CA LYS A 558 17.91 11.74 5.34
C LYS A 558 17.50 10.59 6.26
N ASN A 559 16.53 10.83 7.13
CA ASN A 559 16.11 9.93 8.20
C ASN A 559 14.58 9.81 8.17
N SER A 560 14.05 8.71 7.61
CA SER A 560 12.62 8.43 7.51
C SER A 560 12.01 8.07 8.88
N TRP A 561 11.76 9.07 9.73
CA TRP A 561 11.14 8.87 11.04
C TRP A 561 9.64 9.17 10.97
N GLN A 562 8.82 8.17 11.28
CA GLN A 562 7.37 8.25 11.34
C GLN A 562 6.93 9.36 12.31
N GLY A 563 6.03 10.25 11.87
CA GLY A 563 5.44 11.33 12.69
C GLY A 563 5.91 12.76 12.36
N ASN A 564 7.11 12.95 11.80
CA ASN A 564 7.62 14.30 11.47
C ASN A 564 7.05 14.87 10.16
N LEU A 565 6.52 14.02 9.28
CA LEU A 565 5.98 14.41 7.98
C LEU A 565 4.68 15.21 8.13
N LYS A 566 3.73 14.75 8.96
CA LYS A 566 2.46 15.48 9.24
C LYS A 566 2.70 16.86 9.84
N ARG A 567 3.64 16.98 10.78
CA ARG A 567 4.01 18.27 11.35
C ARG A 567 4.61 19.21 10.29
N SER A 568 5.45 18.70 9.39
CA SER A 568 6.04 19.49 8.30
C SER A 568 4.97 19.93 7.30
N PHE A 569 4.02 19.05 6.99
CA PHE A 569 2.85 19.38 6.18
C PHE A 569 2.01 20.50 6.80
N ASN A 570 1.63 20.38 8.08
CA ASN A 570 0.84 21.40 8.78
C ASN A 570 1.58 22.74 8.87
N THR A 571 2.90 22.71 9.06
CA THR A 571 3.74 23.92 9.01
C THR A 571 3.66 24.58 7.64
N CYS A 572 3.69 23.78 6.57
CA CYS A 572 3.58 24.26 5.20
C CYS A 572 2.26 24.95 4.90
N CYS A 573 1.15 24.31 5.28
CA CYS A 573 -0.19 24.89 5.17
C CYS A 573 -0.31 26.20 5.98
N GLY A 574 0.42 26.32 7.09
CA GLY A 574 0.51 27.54 7.88
C GLY A 574 1.12 28.73 7.12
N PHE A 575 2.00 28.51 6.14
CA PHE A 575 2.57 29.58 5.30
C PHE A 575 1.57 30.15 4.29
N ARG A 576 0.51 29.40 3.93
CA ARG A 576 -0.50 29.83 2.95
C ARG A 576 -1.15 31.18 3.30
N ASN A 577 -1.41 31.39 4.59
CA ASN A 577 -2.06 32.60 5.10
C ASN A 577 -1.07 33.60 5.70
N ARG A 578 0.23 33.30 5.63
CA ARG A 578 1.34 34.07 6.18
C ARG A 578 2.35 34.36 5.08
N GLU A 579 1.90 35.00 4.00
CA GLU A 579 2.81 35.52 2.98
C GLU A 579 3.60 36.69 3.57
N THR A 580 4.64 36.39 4.33
CA THR A 580 5.60 37.37 4.83
C THR A 580 6.55 37.84 3.73
N LEU A 581 6.93 36.98 2.79
CA LEU A 581 7.88 37.27 1.71
C LEU A 581 7.36 36.88 0.31
N GLY A 582 6.17 36.27 0.23
CA GLY A 582 5.45 35.98 -1.02
C GLY A 582 5.95 34.78 -1.83
N PHE A 583 6.89 33.98 -1.29
CA PHE A 583 7.42 32.79 -1.98
C PHE A 583 7.46 31.53 -1.10
N GLU A 584 7.29 31.68 0.22
CA GLU A 584 7.50 30.62 1.20
C GLU A 584 6.54 29.46 0.95
N TYR A 585 5.26 29.76 0.69
CA TYR A 585 4.25 28.74 0.47
C TYR A 585 4.52 27.92 -0.80
N THR A 586 4.84 28.57 -1.93
CA THR A 586 5.17 27.87 -3.18
C THR A 586 6.41 26.99 -3.03
N GLU A 587 7.48 27.52 -2.42
CA GLU A 587 8.70 26.74 -2.21
C GLU A 587 8.49 25.62 -1.18
N CYS A 588 7.63 25.86 -0.18
CA CYS A 588 7.25 24.85 0.80
C CYS A 588 6.60 23.63 0.15
N ILE A 589 5.63 23.87 -0.74
CA ILE A 589 4.95 22.83 -1.51
C ILE A 589 5.93 22.07 -2.42
N ASN A 590 6.87 22.77 -3.06
CA ASN A 590 7.93 22.13 -3.86
C ASN A 590 8.86 21.23 -3.01
N VAL A 591 9.16 21.65 -1.78
CA VAL A 591 9.95 20.84 -0.84
C VAL A 591 9.17 19.61 -0.38
N LEU A 592 7.89 19.75 -0.04
CA LEU A 592 7.03 18.61 0.30
C LEU A 592 6.87 17.62 -0.85
N ALA A 593 6.71 18.10 -2.08
CA ALA A 593 6.64 17.25 -3.27
C ALA A 593 7.89 16.36 -3.43
N ARG A 594 9.07 16.95 -3.23
CA ARG A 594 10.36 16.24 -3.25
C ARG A 594 10.46 15.20 -2.13
N ILE A 595 10.00 15.53 -0.92
CA ILE A 595 9.97 14.60 0.21
C ILE A 595 9.07 13.41 -0.11
N ILE A 596 7.82 13.65 -0.50
CA ILE A 596 6.83 12.60 -0.78
C ILE A 596 7.36 11.63 -1.83
N THR A 597 7.96 12.14 -2.90
CA THR A 597 8.54 11.33 -3.98
C THR A 597 9.77 10.53 -3.53
N ARG A 598 10.56 11.02 -2.57
CA ARG A 598 11.68 10.26 -1.99
C ARG A 598 11.24 9.26 -0.93
N THR A 599 10.11 9.50 -0.26
CA THR A 599 9.55 8.61 0.77
C THR A 599 8.60 7.53 0.21
N SER A 600 8.36 7.48 -1.10
CA SER A 600 7.47 6.51 -1.74
C SER A 600 8.07 5.10 -1.91
N ASP A 601 9.27 4.85 -1.37
CA ASP A 601 9.83 3.50 -1.29
C ASP A 601 9.07 2.66 -0.25
N ASN A 602 9.09 1.32 -0.36
CA ASN A 602 8.29 0.38 0.45
C ASN A 602 8.40 0.60 1.99
N SER A 603 9.48 1.20 2.50
CA SER A 603 9.67 1.52 3.92
C SER A 603 9.05 2.86 4.37
N GLY A 604 8.77 3.78 3.43
CA GLY A 604 8.24 5.11 3.71
C GLY A 604 6.72 5.24 3.56
N ILE A 605 6.04 4.26 2.96
CA ILE A 605 4.58 4.25 2.77
C ILE A 605 3.86 4.42 4.11
N THR A 606 4.27 3.72 5.18
CA THR A 606 3.73 3.86 6.55
C THR A 606 3.79 5.30 7.08
N SER A 607 4.79 6.08 6.66
CA SER A 607 4.89 7.51 7.05
C SER A 607 3.93 8.40 6.26
N LEU A 608 3.61 8.02 5.02
CA LEU A 608 2.60 8.69 4.19
C LEU A 608 1.17 8.40 4.69
N TYR A 609 0.89 7.20 5.21
CA TYR A 609 -0.41 6.87 5.84
C TYR A 609 -0.85 7.87 6.90
N VAL A 610 0.09 8.42 7.68
CA VAL A 610 -0.20 9.45 8.71
C VAL A 610 -0.74 10.76 8.10
N LEU A 611 -0.41 11.05 6.83
CA LEU A 611 -1.01 12.16 6.07
C LEU A 611 -2.40 11.78 5.51
N PHE A 612 -2.65 10.49 5.27
CA PHE A 612 -3.86 9.95 4.65
C PHE A 612 -5.01 9.60 5.62
N ASP A 613 -4.87 9.95 6.89
CA ASP A 613 -5.85 9.61 7.94
C ASP A 613 -6.67 10.81 8.44
N GLY A 614 -6.85 11.85 7.62
CA GLY A 614 -7.67 13.01 7.99
C GLY A 614 -7.93 14.02 6.87
N ALA A 615 -8.60 15.12 7.22
CA ALA A 615 -8.97 16.24 6.33
C ALA A 615 -7.77 16.94 5.63
N ASP A 616 -6.55 16.56 5.99
CA ASP A 616 -5.27 17.11 5.52
C ASP A 616 -4.87 16.60 4.11
N ILE A 617 -5.55 15.57 3.57
CA ILE A 617 -5.31 15.02 2.21
C ILE A 617 -5.72 16.02 1.12
N LEU A 618 -6.79 16.76 1.36
CA LEU A 618 -7.41 17.62 0.35
C LEU A 618 -6.42 18.71 -0.12
N PRO A 619 -5.78 19.51 0.76
CA PRO A 619 -4.80 20.49 0.31
C PRO A 619 -3.60 19.88 -0.45
N LEU A 620 -3.15 18.67 -0.09
CA LEU A 620 -2.09 17.95 -0.84
C LEU A 620 -2.48 17.69 -2.30
N LEU A 621 -3.72 17.27 -2.54
CA LEU A 621 -4.24 16.96 -3.88
C LEU A 621 -4.43 18.22 -4.75
N TYR A 622 -4.77 19.35 -4.14
CA TYR A 622 -4.99 20.61 -4.86
C TYR A 622 -3.70 21.36 -5.21
N GLU A 623 -2.69 21.27 -4.35
CA GLU A 623 -1.58 22.21 -4.35
C GLU A 623 -0.27 21.59 -4.85
N LEU A 624 -0.14 20.26 -4.82
CA LEU A 624 1.07 19.61 -5.30
C LEU A 624 1.15 19.60 -6.84
N PRO A 625 2.29 20.01 -7.44
CA PRO A 625 2.48 20.03 -8.88
C PRO A 625 2.52 18.62 -9.52
N ASN A 626 2.70 17.56 -8.74
CA ASN A 626 2.87 16.18 -9.24
C ASN A 626 1.73 15.25 -8.78
N LYS A 627 0.49 15.59 -9.17
CA LYS A 627 -0.77 14.94 -8.74
C LYS A 627 -0.81 13.42 -9.01
N SER A 628 -0.12 12.96 -10.06
CA SER A 628 -0.07 11.55 -10.46
C SER A 628 0.67 10.65 -9.47
N VAL A 629 1.73 11.16 -8.83
CA VAL A 629 2.50 10.44 -7.79
C VAL A 629 1.64 10.27 -6.55
N LEU A 630 0.95 11.34 -6.13
CA LEU A 630 0.10 11.31 -4.95
C LEU A 630 -1.10 10.36 -5.14
N LEU A 631 -1.74 10.38 -6.31
CA LEU A 631 -2.84 9.45 -6.62
C LEU A 631 -2.35 7.99 -6.57
N LYS A 632 -1.19 7.69 -7.17
CA LYS A 632 -0.58 6.35 -7.12
C LYS A 632 -0.33 5.88 -5.68
N GLU A 633 0.13 6.78 -4.81
CA GLU A 633 0.38 6.46 -3.40
C GLU A 633 -0.91 6.35 -2.57
N ILE A 634 -1.95 7.13 -2.86
CA ILE A 634 -3.29 6.97 -2.25
C ILE A 634 -3.93 5.63 -2.66
N THR A 635 -3.80 5.25 -3.93
CA THR A 635 -4.28 3.95 -4.41
C THR A 635 -3.51 2.83 -3.71
N ARG A 636 -2.18 2.93 -3.58
CA ARG A 636 -1.38 1.94 -2.84
C ARG A 636 -1.74 1.85 -1.37
N SER A 637 -2.03 2.97 -0.72
CA SER A 637 -2.34 3.00 0.71
C SER A 637 -3.72 2.44 1.05
N SER A 638 -4.61 2.26 0.07
CA SER A 638 -5.96 1.74 0.30
C SER A 638 -6.01 0.23 0.61
N PHE A 639 -4.86 -0.47 0.64
CA PHE A 639 -4.79 -1.93 0.82
C PHE A 639 -3.95 -2.34 2.04
N ASP A 640 -4.48 -3.25 2.85
CA ASP A 640 -3.74 -3.95 3.89
C ASP A 640 -2.99 -5.14 3.24
N LEU A 641 -1.70 -5.31 3.50
CA LEU A 641 -0.79 -6.19 2.74
C LEU A 641 -1.00 -7.71 3.01
N ALA A 642 -2.16 -8.12 3.50
CA ALA A 642 -2.41 -9.50 3.89
C ALA A 642 -3.14 -10.30 2.79
N GLU A 643 -2.43 -11.33 2.34
CA GLU A 643 -2.85 -12.51 1.55
C GLU A 643 -3.06 -12.34 0.03
N ASP A 644 -2.36 -13.21 -0.71
CA ASP A 644 -2.49 -13.36 -2.15
C ASP A 644 -3.75 -14.20 -2.44
N PHE A 645 -4.61 -13.75 -3.36
CA PHE A 645 -5.87 -14.42 -3.70
C PHE A 645 -5.93 -14.77 -5.18
N ILE A 646 -6.28 -16.02 -5.48
CA ILE A 646 -6.49 -16.54 -6.84
C ILE A 646 -7.93 -17.01 -6.95
N THR A 647 -8.72 -16.37 -7.80
CA THR A 647 -10.07 -16.84 -8.14
C THR A 647 -9.97 -17.82 -9.30
N ALA A 648 -10.40 -19.07 -9.10
CA ALA A 648 -10.52 -20.04 -10.20
C ALA A 648 -11.71 -19.68 -11.11
N HIS A 649 -11.48 -19.57 -12.42
CA HIS A 649 -12.50 -19.41 -13.45
C HIS A 649 -12.35 -20.53 -14.50
N ASN A 650 -13.47 -21.09 -14.97
CA ASN A 650 -13.53 -22.30 -15.82
C ASN A 650 -13.37 -22.03 -17.34
N GLY A 651 -12.76 -20.90 -17.68
CA GLY A 651 -12.38 -20.56 -19.05
C GLY A 651 -13.44 -20.36 -20.13
N GLN A 652 -14.74 -20.48 -19.84
CA GLN A 652 -15.80 -20.04 -20.76
C GLN A 652 -16.04 -18.53 -20.64
N ARG A 653 -16.64 -17.90 -21.67
CA ARG A 653 -17.05 -16.47 -21.68
C ARG A 653 -17.58 -16.08 -20.30
N TYR A 654 -17.01 -15.05 -19.67
CA TYR A 654 -17.20 -14.80 -18.24
C TYR A 654 -18.69 -14.69 -17.92
N ASP A 655 -19.17 -15.51 -16.98
CA ASP A 655 -20.55 -15.43 -16.53
C ASP A 655 -20.74 -14.07 -15.84
N LEU A 656 -21.47 -13.18 -16.51
CA LEU A 656 -21.75 -11.84 -16.04
C LEU A 656 -22.43 -11.87 -14.67
N ALA A 657 -23.47 -12.70 -14.51
CA ALA A 657 -24.26 -12.75 -13.30
C ALA A 657 -23.39 -13.23 -12.13
N GLN A 658 -22.58 -14.26 -12.37
CA GLN A 658 -21.60 -14.75 -11.41
C GLN A 658 -20.55 -13.68 -11.06
N SER A 659 -20.01 -12.97 -12.06
CA SER A 659 -19.00 -11.93 -11.87
C SER A 659 -19.53 -10.76 -11.04
N LEU A 660 -20.75 -10.30 -11.32
CA LEU A 660 -21.41 -9.23 -10.56
C LEU A 660 -21.76 -9.68 -9.14
N GLN A 661 -22.19 -10.93 -8.96
CA GLN A 661 -22.44 -11.51 -7.64
C GLN A 661 -21.14 -11.59 -6.84
N MET A 662 -20.03 -11.98 -7.47
CA MET A 662 -18.72 -12.07 -6.84
C MET A 662 -18.22 -10.69 -6.39
N ILE A 663 -18.35 -9.66 -7.24
CA ILE A 663 -18.04 -8.27 -6.89
C ILE A 663 -18.83 -7.83 -5.65
N LYS A 664 -20.11 -8.21 -5.55
CA LYS A 664 -20.98 -7.86 -4.41
C LYS A 664 -20.65 -8.67 -3.14
N ALA A 665 -20.30 -9.94 -3.28
CA ALA A 665 -20.08 -10.85 -2.16
C ALA A 665 -18.71 -10.66 -1.49
N VAL A 666 -17.66 -10.42 -2.29
CA VAL A 666 -16.27 -10.36 -1.81
C VAL A 666 -15.48 -9.15 -2.37
N PRO A 667 -16.02 -7.92 -2.29
CA PRO A 667 -15.41 -6.74 -2.93
C PRO A 667 -14.00 -6.43 -2.39
N ARG A 668 -13.76 -6.59 -1.08
CA ARG A 668 -12.44 -6.33 -0.48
C ARG A 668 -11.37 -7.27 -1.02
N ILE A 669 -11.71 -8.53 -1.27
CA ILE A 669 -10.79 -9.54 -1.78
C ILE A 669 -10.44 -9.22 -3.23
N LEU A 670 -11.44 -8.94 -4.06
CA LEU A 670 -11.24 -8.59 -5.47
C LEU A 670 -10.60 -7.22 -5.67
N ALA A 671 -10.76 -6.29 -4.73
CA ALA A 671 -10.10 -5.00 -4.77
C ALA A 671 -8.59 -5.09 -4.54
N HIS A 672 -8.08 -6.20 -4.00
CA HIS A 672 -6.65 -6.35 -3.70
C HIS A 672 -5.78 -6.25 -4.98
N PRO A 673 -4.64 -5.53 -4.98
CA PRO A 673 -3.82 -5.31 -6.19
C PRO A 673 -3.26 -6.59 -6.80
N LYS A 674 -2.98 -7.60 -5.96
CA LYS A 674 -2.45 -8.90 -6.38
C LYS A 674 -3.52 -9.95 -6.65
N SER A 675 -4.81 -9.59 -6.55
CA SER A 675 -5.86 -10.53 -6.94
C SER A 675 -5.68 -10.92 -8.41
N SER A 676 -5.77 -12.21 -8.69
CA SER A 676 -5.67 -12.75 -10.05
C SER A 676 -6.88 -13.60 -10.38
N VAL A 677 -7.17 -13.70 -11.68
CA VAL A 677 -8.16 -14.62 -12.22
C VAL A 677 -7.39 -15.74 -12.90
N ALA A 678 -7.68 -17.00 -12.57
CA ALA A 678 -7.07 -18.16 -13.22
C ALA A 678 -7.99 -18.69 -14.32
N HIS A 679 -7.42 -19.10 -15.46
CA HIS A 679 -8.11 -19.71 -16.60
C HIS A 679 -7.29 -20.93 -17.04
N ASP A 680 -7.89 -22.13 -17.07
CA ASP A 680 -7.34 -23.41 -17.57
C ASP A 680 -5.80 -23.42 -17.75
N ASP A 681 -5.08 -23.52 -16.61
CA ASP A 681 -3.61 -23.60 -16.48
C ASP A 681 -2.78 -22.32 -16.77
N THR A 682 -3.42 -21.19 -17.07
CA THR A 682 -2.78 -19.86 -17.17
C THR A 682 -3.04 -18.97 -15.95
N TYR A 683 -1.96 -18.39 -15.41
CA TYR A 683 -1.97 -17.50 -14.25
C TYR A 683 -1.29 -16.17 -14.58
N GLY A 684 -1.83 -15.05 -14.11
CA GLY A 684 -1.16 -13.74 -14.20
C GLY A 684 -2.11 -12.56 -14.46
N ASP A 685 -1.53 -11.41 -14.83
CA ASP A 685 -2.27 -10.16 -15.06
C ASP A 685 -3.20 -10.19 -16.29
N GLY A 686 -2.95 -11.11 -17.22
CA GLY A 686 -3.66 -11.20 -18.49
C GLY A 686 -5.12 -11.62 -18.41
N PRO A 687 -5.42 -12.79 -17.82
CA PRO A 687 -6.79 -13.20 -17.60
C PRO A 687 -7.61 -12.18 -16.79
N LEU A 688 -6.98 -11.51 -15.82
CA LEU A 688 -7.64 -10.43 -15.06
C LEU A 688 -8.02 -9.24 -15.96
N ARG A 689 -7.12 -8.81 -16.85
CA ARG A 689 -7.40 -7.72 -17.80
C ARG A 689 -8.45 -8.10 -18.82
N SER A 690 -8.46 -9.35 -19.29
CA SER A 690 -9.49 -9.87 -20.21
C SER A 690 -10.86 -9.89 -19.54
N TRP A 691 -10.97 -10.44 -18.32
CA TRP A 691 -12.18 -10.41 -17.49
C TRP A 691 -12.71 -8.99 -17.30
N LEU A 692 -11.83 -8.08 -16.90
CA LEU A 692 -12.19 -6.68 -16.71
C LEU A 692 -12.63 -6.03 -18.04
N GLY A 693 -11.93 -6.32 -19.13
CA GLY A 693 -12.25 -5.82 -20.47
C GLY A 693 -13.66 -6.20 -20.92
N GLU A 694 -14.06 -7.47 -20.75
CA GLU A 694 -15.42 -7.93 -21.07
C GLU A 694 -16.50 -7.24 -20.22
N LEU A 695 -16.27 -7.10 -18.91
CA LEU A 695 -17.22 -6.41 -18.03
C LEU A 695 -17.35 -4.92 -18.37
N LEU A 696 -16.25 -4.27 -18.75
CA LEU A 696 -16.24 -2.86 -19.16
C LEU A 696 -16.92 -2.65 -20.53
N ASP A 697 -16.73 -3.56 -21.48
CA ASP A 697 -17.45 -3.51 -22.77
C ASP A 697 -18.95 -3.76 -22.58
N MET A 698 -19.30 -4.63 -21.62
CA MET A 698 -20.69 -4.81 -21.26
C MET A 698 -21.30 -3.56 -20.62
N MET A 699 -20.58 -2.91 -19.71
CA MET A 699 -20.99 -1.62 -19.15
C MET A 699 -21.25 -0.60 -20.27
N LYS A 700 -20.36 -0.53 -21.27
CA LYS A 700 -20.50 0.35 -22.45
C LYS A 700 -21.78 0.09 -23.23
N THR A 701 -22.14 -1.17 -23.44
CA THR A 701 -23.26 -1.55 -24.30
C THR A 701 -24.61 -1.45 -23.61
N THR A 702 -24.68 -1.73 -22.30
CA THR A 702 -25.95 -1.81 -21.57
C THR A 702 -26.27 -0.56 -20.75
N MET A 703 -25.25 0.12 -20.22
CA MET A 703 -25.42 1.19 -19.23
C MET A 703 -25.01 2.58 -19.70
N ILE A 704 -24.47 2.74 -20.91
CA ILE A 704 -23.93 4.01 -21.38
C ILE A 704 -24.73 4.53 -22.59
N SER A 705 -24.91 5.85 -22.63
CA SER A 705 -25.55 6.60 -23.72
C SER A 705 -24.77 7.87 -24.05
N SER A 706 -24.83 8.32 -25.31
CA SER A 706 -24.20 9.57 -25.74
C SER A 706 -24.88 10.78 -25.08
N MET A 707 -24.10 11.82 -24.72
CA MET A 707 -24.65 13.11 -24.25
C MET A 707 -25.39 13.88 -25.36
N SER A 708 -24.95 13.74 -26.60
CA SER A 708 -25.49 14.39 -27.80
C SER A 708 -25.38 13.44 -28.99
N ASP A 709 -26.37 13.46 -29.89
CA ASP A 709 -26.30 12.74 -31.18
C ASP A 709 -25.18 13.29 -32.10
N VAL A 710 -24.63 14.47 -31.79
CA VAL A 710 -23.63 15.18 -32.60
C VAL A 710 -22.21 15.01 -32.05
N ASP A 711 -22.04 14.98 -30.72
CA ASP A 711 -20.75 14.86 -30.04
C ASP A 711 -20.69 13.58 -29.21
N ALA A 712 -20.38 12.46 -29.87
CA ALA A 712 -20.15 11.15 -29.24
C ALA A 712 -18.85 11.10 -28.39
N SER A 713 -18.21 12.25 -28.14
CA SER A 713 -16.94 12.38 -27.42
C SER A 713 -17.07 12.37 -25.90
N VAL A 714 -18.28 12.56 -25.35
CA VAL A 714 -18.58 12.45 -23.92
C VAL A 714 -19.86 11.64 -23.74
N VAL A 715 -19.83 10.69 -22.81
CA VAL A 715 -20.96 9.78 -22.55
C VAL A 715 -21.48 9.96 -21.13
N LYS A 716 -22.76 9.60 -20.96
CA LYS A 716 -23.46 9.56 -19.68
C LYS A 716 -24.06 8.18 -19.45
N PHE A 717 -24.46 7.90 -18.22
CA PHE A 717 -25.20 6.68 -17.90
C PHE A 717 -26.60 6.69 -18.55
N LYS A 718 -27.06 5.52 -18.99
CA LYS A 718 -28.29 5.37 -19.76
C LYS A 718 -29.52 5.54 -18.89
N PHE A 719 -30.42 6.42 -19.32
CA PHE A 719 -31.67 6.71 -18.62
C PHE A 719 -32.82 5.74 -19.01
N PRO A 720 -33.69 5.32 -18.07
CA PRO A 720 -33.54 5.43 -16.61
C PRO A 720 -32.57 4.36 -16.08
N ILE A 721 -31.78 4.66 -15.05
CA ILE A 721 -30.72 3.76 -14.52
C ILE A 721 -31.10 3.13 -13.17
N LYS A 722 -30.66 1.88 -12.94
CA LYS A 722 -30.92 1.13 -11.71
C LYS A 722 -29.92 1.49 -10.60
N GLY A 723 -30.40 1.91 -9.43
CA GLY A 723 -29.57 2.38 -8.32
C GLY A 723 -28.51 1.38 -7.85
N ASN A 724 -28.91 0.13 -7.61
CA ASN A 724 -28.02 -0.91 -7.07
C ASN A 724 -26.87 -1.32 -8.03
N ASP A 725 -26.95 -0.94 -9.31
CA ASP A 725 -25.86 -1.21 -10.27
C ASP A 725 -24.76 -0.15 -10.21
N GLY A 726 -24.94 0.90 -9.38
CA GLY A 726 -23.89 1.86 -9.06
C GLY A 726 -22.67 1.18 -8.44
N PHE A 727 -22.87 0.29 -7.47
CA PHE A 727 -21.77 -0.41 -6.78
C PHE A 727 -20.85 -1.18 -7.73
N PRO A 728 -21.34 -2.13 -8.56
CA PRO A 728 -20.47 -2.82 -9.50
C PRO A 728 -19.85 -1.88 -10.55
N ALA A 729 -20.54 -0.83 -11.01
CA ALA A 729 -19.97 0.14 -11.94
C ALA A 729 -18.81 0.94 -11.31
N GLY A 730 -18.96 1.40 -10.07
CA GLY A 730 -17.93 2.10 -9.32
C GLY A 730 -16.74 1.19 -8.99
N PHE A 731 -17.02 -0.06 -8.63
CA PHE A 731 -16.01 -1.08 -8.41
C PHE A 731 -15.19 -1.35 -9.67
N LEU A 732 -15.84 -1.53 -10.83
CA LEU A 732 -15.14 -1.79 -12.10
C LEU A 732 -14.31 -0.59 -12.54
N ALA A 733 -14.81 0.64 -12.38
CA ALA A 733 -14.04 1.85 -12.63
C ALA A 733 -12.78 1.93 -11.73
N GLY A 734 -12.93 1.62 -10.44
CA GLY A 734 -11.82 1.56 -9.50
C GLY A 734 -10.82 0.45 -9.81
N LYS A 735 -11.29 -0.74 -10.16
CA LYS A 735 -10.45 -1.87 -10.55
C LYS A 735 -9.69 -1.59 -11.84
N ALA A 736 -10.34 -0.93 -12.81
CA ALA A 736 -9.71 -0.50 -14.04
C ALA A 736 -8.58 0.51 -13.77
N MET A 737 -8.84 1.53 -12.95
CA MET A 737 -7.83 2.47 -12.48
C MET A 737 -6.64 1.76 -11.82
N GLN A 738 -6.89 0.80 -10.92
CA GLN A 738 -5.84 0.03 -10.25
C GLN A 738 -4.99 -0.78 -11.24
N GLN A 739 -5.60 -1.39 -12.25
CA GLN A 739 -4.94 -2.25 -13.23
C GLN A 739 -4.34 -1.47 -14.42
N ASN A 740 -4.36 -0.14 -14.39
CA ASN A 740 -3.97 0.75 -15.49
C ASN A 740 -4.73 0.44 -16.81
N VAL A 741 -6.00 0.10 -16.65
CA VAL A 741 -6.96 -0.12 -17.72
C VAL A 741 -7.92 1.08 -17.70
N LYS A 742 -8.11 1.74 -18.84
CA LYS A 742 -9.08 2.84 -18.97
C LYS A 742 -10.49 2.28 -19.20
N LEU A 743 -11.51 3.10 -19.08
CA LEU A 743 -12.85 2.77 -19.54
C LEU A 743 -12.88 2.83 -21.08
N PRO A 744 -13.60 1.94 -21.77
CA PRO A 744 -13.72 1.98 -23.23
C PRO A 744 -14.63 3.11 -23.74
N PHE A 745 -14.96 4.07 -22.87
CA PHE A 745 -15.80 5.24 -23.10
C PHE A 745 -15.45 6.35 -22.09
N PRO A 746 -15.60 7.63 -22.48
CA PRO A 746 -15.31 8.77 -21.60
C PRO A 746 -16.55 9.27 -20.84
N ILE A 747 -16.67 8.89 -19.56
CA ILE A 747 -17.74 9.42 -18.69
C ILE A 747 -17.56 10.92 -18.50
N ASP A 748 -18.66 11.66 -18.48
CA ASP A 748 -18.67 13.09 -18.16
C ASP A 748 -17.83 13.45 -16.91
N PRO A 749 -16.83 14.35 -17.03
CA PRO A 749 -16.10 14.89 -15.90
C PRO A 749 -16.99 15.41 -14.76
N GLU A 750 -18.14 16.01 -15.06
CA GLU A 750 -19.06 16.52 -14.02
C GLU A 750 -19.67 15.39 -13.18
N PHE A 751 -19.87 14.20 -13.76
CA PHE A 751 -20.29 13.02 -13.02
C PHE A 751 -19.27 12.64 -11.92
N TYR A 752 -17.97 12.71 -12.21
CA TYR A 752 -16.95 12.50 -11.18
C TYR A 752 -17.00 13.59 -10.11
N GLY A 753 -17.44 14.81 -10.43
CA GLY A 753 -17.71 15.87 -9.46
C GLY A 753 -18.79 15.48 -8.45
N ILE A 754 -19.88 14.87 -8.90
CA ILE A 754 -20.97 14.48 -7.98
C ILE A 754 -20.64 13.25 -7.11
N VAL A 755 -19.77 12.35 -7.60
CA VAL A 755 -19.26 11.19 -6.84
C VAL A 755 -18.39 11.64 -5.64
N LEU A 756 -17.79 12.83 -5.69
CA LEU A 756 -16.93 13.39 -4.63
C LEU A 756 -17.73 14.06 -3.50
N ASN A 757 -18.66 13.32 -2.91
CA ASN A 757 -19.46 13.75 -1.76
C ASN A 757 -20.22 15.06 -2.02
N ALA A 758 -20.93 15.11 -3.15
CA ALA A 758 -21.81 16.22 -3.48
C ALA A 758 -23.05 16.26 -2.57
N SER A 759 -23.61 17.46 -2.38
CA SER A 759 -24.90 17.60 -1.71
C SER A 759 -26.02 16.98 -2.55
N GLU A 760 -27.13 16.63 -1.92
CA GLU A 760 -28.31 16.16 -2.66
C GLU A 760 -28.76 17.15 -3.73
N ASP A 761 -28.68 18.46 -3.45
CA ASP A 761 -29.02 19.53 -4.40
C ASP A 761 -28.11 19.52 -5.64
N GLU A 762 -26.82 19.23 -5.48
CA GLU A 762 -25.88 19.15 -6.60
C GLU A 762 -26.18 17.92 -7.47
N ILE A 763 -26.48 16.77 -6.87
CA ILE A 763 -26.86 15.54 -7.59
C ILE A 763 -28.18 15.78 -8.37
N GLU A 764 -29.15 16.43 -7.73
CA GLU A 764 -30.43 16.77 -8.33
C GLU A 764 -30.28 17.76 -9.48
N THR A 765 -29.43 18.77 -9.33
CA THR A 765 -29.12 19.74 -10.39
C THR A 765 -28.52 19.04 -11.60
N TYR A 766 -27.49 18.22 -11.40
CA TYR A 766 -26.87 17.43 -12.47
C TYR A 766 -27.89 16.53 -13.18
N PHE A 767 -28.75 15.82 -12.43
CA PHE A 767 -29.78 14.95 -13.00
C PHE A 767 -30.77 15.75 -13.87
N LYS A 768 -31.27 16.87 -13.35
CA LYS A 768 -32.27 17.70 -14.05
C LYS A 768 -31.70 18.33 -15.32
N GLU A 769 -30.43 18.72 -15.32
CA GLU A 769 -29.79 19.33 -16.49
C GLU A 769 -29.40 18.25 -17.52
N THR A 770 -28.79 17.16 -17.07
CA THR A 770 -28.25 16.10 -17.95
C THR A 770 -29.34 15.26 -18.62
N TYR A 771 -30.46 15.01 -17.94
CA TYR A 771 -31.56 14.18 -18.45
C TYR A 771 -32.81 14.97 -18.83
N ALA A 772 -32.71 16.32 -18.92
CA ALA A 772 -33.83 17.20 -19.26
C ALA A 772 -34.51 16.79 -20.58
N HIS A 773 -33.70 16.44 -21.59
CA HIS A 773 -34.19 16.11 -22.92
C HIS A 773 -34.89 14.76 -22.95
N GLU A 774 -34.32 13.74 -22.32
CA GLU A 774 -34.90 12.40 -22.20
C GLU A 774 -36.21 12.41 -21.41
N LEU A 775 -36.25 13.16 -20.30
CA LEU A 775 -37.48 13.39 -19.53
C LEU A 775 -38.54 14.10 -20.38
N ALA A 776 -38.15 15.10 -21.18
CA ALA A 776 -39.06 15.79 -22.09
C ALA A 776 -39.55 14.88 -23.24
N ILE A 777 -38.69 14.05 -23.83
CA ILE A 777 -39.08 13.07 -24.86
C ILE A 777 -40.06 12.06 -24.26
N PHE A 778 -39.76 11.52 -23.08
CA PHE A 778 -40.64 10.58 -22.41
C PHE A 778 -42.01 11.21 -22.16
N ARG A 779 -42.04 12.44 -21.66
CA ARG A 779 -43.26 13.22 -21.49
C ARG A 779 -43.98 13.40 -22.83
N ASP A 780 -43.34 14.01 -23.81
CA ASP A 780 -44.03 14.54 -24.99
C ASP A 780 -44.36 13.45 -26.02
N GLN A 781 -43.50 12.44 -26.21
CA GLN A 781 -43.65 11.40 -27.23
C GLN A 781 -44.20 10.08 -26.68
N ASN A 782 -43.76 9.63 -25.50
CA ASN A 782 -44.25 8.36 -24.95
C ASN A 782 -45.53 8.53 -24.15
N LEU A 783 -45.62 9.63 -23.39
CA LEU A 783 -46.77 9.90 -22.53
C LEU A 783 -47.88 10.65 -23.30
N TYR A 784 -47.58 11.81 -23.90
CA TYR A 784 -48.61 12.67 -24.51
C TYR A 784 -49.07 12.23 -25.91
N GLN A 785 -48.20 11.75 -26.81
CA GLN A 785 -48.66 11.26 -28.13
C GLN A 785 -49.54 10.01 -28.02
N ARG A 786 -49.35 9.14 -27.01
CA ARG A 786 -50.23 8.00 -26.77
C ARG A 786 -51.61 8.42 -26.24
N VAL A 787 -51.68 9.54 -25.51
CA VAL A 787 -52.91 10.15 -25.00
C VAL A 787 -53.64 10.96 -26.08
N MET A 788 -52.88 11.61 -26.98
CA MET A 788 -53.37 12.56 -27.99
C MET A 788 -53.44 11.98 -29.41
N GLY A 789 -53.12 10.70 -29.60
CA GLY A 789 -53.22 10.01 -30.89
C GLY A 789 -54.65 10.04 -31.44
N ASP A 790 -54.77 9.94 -32.78
CA ASP A 790 -55.99 10.18 -33.54
C ASP A 790 -57.20 9.28 -33.18
N ASP A 791 -57.00 8.24 -32.37
CA ASP A 791 -58.03 7.25 -32.02
C ASP A 791 -58.86 7.61 -30.76
N PHE A 792 -58.53 8.66 -30.02
CA PHE A 792 -59.32 9.06 -28.85
C PHE A 792 -60.49 9.99 -29.22
N GLU A 793 -61.64 9.39 -29.52
CA GLU A 793 -62.92 10.10 -29.66
C GLU A 793 -63.64 10.22 -28.30
N PRO A 794 -63.84 11.43 -27.77
CA PRO A 794 -64.59 11.61 -26.53
C PRO A 794 -66.07 11.27 -26.71
N THR A 795 -66.67 10.64 -25.69
CA THR A 795 -68.10 10.34 -25.69
C THR A 795 -68.93 11.63 -25.77
N PRO A 796 -70.20 11.58 -26.22
CA PRO A 796 -71.10 12.73 -26.20
C PRO A 796 -71.26 13.39 -24.82
N GLU A 797 -71.15 12.62 -23.74
CA GLU A 797 -71.22 13.12 -22.35
C GLU A 797 -69.93 13.84 -21.93
N GLU A 798 -68.76 13.31 -22.33
CA GLU A 798 -67.45 13.97 -22.14
C GLU A 798 -67.32 15.23 -23.01
N MET A 799 -67.84 15.18 -24.25
CA MET A 799 -67.98 16.35 -25.12
C MET A 799 -68.84 17.45 -24.49
N GLY A 800 -69.95 17.08 -23.85
CA GLY A 800 -70.77 18.03 -23.09
C GLY A 800 -70.03 18.66 -21.90
N GLN A 801 -69.16 17.91 -21.22
CA GLN A 801 -68.28 18.44 -20.16
C GLN A 801 -67.15 19.32 -20.72
N PHE A 802 -66.62 19.01 -21.91
CA PHE A 802 -65.61 19.81 -22.58
C PHE A 802 -66.19 21.13 -23.12
N GLU A 803 -67.41 21.10 -23.66
CA GLU A 803 -68.16 22.30 -24.08
C GLU A 803 -68.53 23.19 -22.88
N GLN A 804 -68.87 22.62 -21.72
CA GLN A 804 -69.05 23.40 -20.48
C GLN A 804 -67.74 24.02 -19.95
N ASN A 805 -66.60 23.38 -20.20
CA ASN A 805 -65.27 23.89 -19.83
C ASN A 805 -64.61 24.73 -20.96
N GLN A 806 -65.25 24.96 -22.12
CA GLN A 806 -64.72 25.86 -23.16
C GLN A 806 -64.63 27.33 -22.70
N ALA A 807 -65.33 27.70 -21.62
CA ALA A 807 -65.20 29.02 -20.99
C ALA A 807 -63.98 29.16 -20.05
N LYS A 808 -63.18 28.09 -19.90
CA LYS A 808 -61.99 28.01 -19.05
C LYS A 808 -60.69 27.95 -19.88
N SER A 809 -59.55 28.12 -19.22
CA SER A 809 -58.24 28.25 -19.90
C SER A 809 -57.90 27.00 -20.73
N PRO A 810 -57.09 27.11 -21.80
CA PRO A 810 -56.63 25.96 -22.59
C PRO A 810 -56.05 24.81 -21.73
N LYS A 811 -55.37 25.16 -20.63
CA LYS A 811 -54.79 24.22 -19.67
C LYS A 811 -55.85 23.42 -18.88
N GLU A 812 -57.02 24.02 -18.60
CA GLU A 812 -58.12 23.32 -17.92
C GLU A 812 -58.90 22.39 -18.86
N MET A 813 -58.99 22.74 -20.14
CA MET A 813 -59.54 21.87 -21.19
C MET A 813 -58.64 20.64 -21.41
N GLU A 814 -57.33 20.86 -21.47
CA GLU A 814 -56.32 19.80 -21.55
C GLU A 814 -56.37 18.87 -20.33
N ARG A 815 -56.46 19.42 -19.11
CA ARG A 815 -56.64 18.63 -17.87
C ARG A 815 -57.91 17.80 -17.87
N ALA A 816 -59.04 18.36 -18.31
CA ALA A 816 -60.29 17.63 -18.39
C ALA A 816 -60.20 16.48 -19.43
N ARG A 817 -59.58 16.73 -20.58
CA ARG A 817 -59.37 15.73 -21.63
C ARG A 817 -58.42 14.61 -21.18
N ASN A 818 -57.31 14.95 -20.54
CA ASN A 818 -56.35 13.98 -20.00
C ASN A 818 -56.99 13.13 -18.89
N LYS A 819 -57.81 13.73 -18.03
CA LYS A 819 -58.55 13.01 -16.99
C LYS A 819 -59.59 12.05 -17.58
N ALA A 820 -60.33 12.48 -18.59
CA ALA A 820 -61.30 11.62 -19.29
C ALA A 820 -60.60 10.46 -20.01
N TRP A 821 -59.51 10.75 -20.72
CA TRP A 821 -58.68 9.74 -21.37
C TRP A 821 -58.15 8.72 -20.36
N PHE A 822 -57.59 9.18 -19.24
CA PHE A 822 -57.02 8.31 -18.20
C PHE A 822 -58.09 7.43 -17.56
N ASN A 823 -59.24 7.99 -17.19
CA ASN A 823 -60.35 7.22 -16.62
C ASN A 823 -60.87 6.13 -17.57
N ARG A 824 -60.78 6.35 -18.89
CA ARG A 824 -61.28 5.43 -19.93
C ARG A 824 -60.26 4.35 -20.31
N ASN A 825 -58.96 4.67 -20.18
CA ASN A 825 -57.85 3.78 -20.50
C ASN A 825 -57.14 3.23 -19.26
N LYS A 826 -57.65 3.46 -18.05
CA LYS A 826 -57.11 2.88 -16.80
C LYS A 826 -57.11 1.35 -16.80
N GLU A 827 -57.89 0.72 -17.67
CA GLU A 827 -57.96 -0.73 -17.89
C GLU A 827 -57.29 -1.17 -19.22
N ASP A 828 -56.69 -0.25 -19.99
CA ASP A 828 -55.95 -0.57 -21.21
C ASP A 828 -54.61 -1.24 -20.85
N ALA A 829 -54.43 -2.49 -21.29
CA ALA A 829 -53.35 -3.39 -20.93
C ALA A 829 -51.94 -2.99 -21.44
N ARG A 830 -51.78 -1.74 -21.88
CA ARG A 830 -50.53 -1.21 -22.48
C ARG A 830 -49.73 -0.30 -21.54
N TRP A 831 -50.20 -0.07 -20.32
CA TRP A 831 -49.51 0.76 -19.32
C TRP A 831 -48.71 -0.11 -18.35
N ALA A 832 -47.90 0.40 -17.44
CA ALA A 832 -47.31 -0.41 -16.36
C ALA A 832 -47.20 0.52 -15.13
N PRO A 833 -47.50 0.05 -13.91
CA PRO A 833 -47.37 0.87 -12.71
C PRO A 833 -45.89 1.16 -12.47
N LEU A 834 -45.62 2.31 -11.82
CA LEU A 834 -44.26 2.81 -11.62
C LEU A 834 -43.37 1.76 -10.93
N ASP A 835 -43.90 0.91 -10.04
CA ASP A 835 -43.19 -0.17 -9.34
C ASP A 835 -42.72 -1.33 -10.23
N LYS A 836 -43.23 -1.42 -11.46
CA LYS A 836 -42.81 -2.40 -12.48
C LYS A 836 -41.95 -1.79 -13.58
N LEU A 837 -41.52 -0.53 -13.43
CA LEU A 837 -40.51 0.06 -14.32
C LEU A 837 -39.21 -0.73 -14.23
N THR A 838 -38.81 -1.29 -15.36
CA THR A 838 -37.45 -1.77 -15.61
C THR A 838 -36.51 -0.60 -15.83
N PHE A 839 -35.39 -0.63 -15.12
CA PHE A 839 -34.30 0.33 -15.23
C PHE A 839 -33.14 -0.32 -16.00
N ASN A 840 -32.38 0.48 -16.76
CA ASN A 840 -31.17 0.02 -17.43
C ASN A 840 -30.11 -0.34 -16.37
N GLY A 841 -29.35 -1.39 -16.65
CA GLY A 841 -28.39 -1.99 -15.74
C GLY A 841 -27.58 -3.08 -16.44
N PHE A 842 -26.67 -3.73 -15.74
CA PHE A 842 -25.81 -4.75 -16.36
C PHE A 842 -26.60 -5.92 -16.98
N GLU A 843 -27.65 -6.37 -16.29
CA GLU A 843 -28.47 -7.54 -16.69
C GLU A 843 -29.71 -7.15 -17.52
N SER A 844 -30.02 -5.85 -17.67
CA SER A 844 -31.28 -5.36 -18.25
C SER A 844 -31.04 -4.61 -19.56
N GLN A 845 -31.52 -5.16 -20.68
CA GLN A 845 -31.47 -4.53 -22.02
C GLN A 845 -32.81 -3.91 -22.46
N THR A 846 -33.65 -3.47 -21.53
CA THR A 846 -34.95 -2.91 -21.92
C THR A 846 -34.79 -1.56 -22.63
N ASN A 847 -35.43 -1.46 -23.79
CA ASN A 847 -35.46 -0.23 -24.56
C ASN A 847 -36.73 0.53 -24.14
N TYR A 848 -36.58 1.65 -23.42
CA TYR A 848 -37.74 2.39 -22.90
C TYR A 848 -38.69 2.87 -24.02
N ASN A 849 -38.18 2.93 -25.26
CA ASN A 849 -38.91 3.25 -26.48
C ASN A 849 -39.96 2.20 -26.89
N LEU A 850 -39.92 0.96 -26.36
CA LEU A 850 -40.77 -0.17 -26.76
C LEU A 850 -41.39 -0.93 -25.57
N TYR A 851 -41.81 -0.22 -24.52
CA TYR A 851 -42.51 -0.83 -23.37
C TYR A 851 -43.84 -1.49 -23.78
N GLU A 852 -43.78 -2.78 -24.11
CA GLU A 852 -44.89 -3.73 -24.08
C GLU A 852 -44.56 -4.79 -23.02
N ILE A 853 -45.55 -5.22 -22.23
CA ILE A 853 -45.37 -6.41 -21.39
C ILE A 853 -45.12 -7.58 -22.35
N PRO A 854 -43.96 -8.27 -22.30
CA PRO A 854 -43.66 -9.32 -23.25
C PRO A 854 -44.75 -10.38 -23.21
N ARG A 855 -45.35 -10.67 -24.37
CA ARG A 855 -46.35 -11.74 -24.50
C ARG A 855 -45.70 -13.13 -24.56
N GLU A 856 -44.39 -13.19 -24.75
CA GLU A 856 -43.66 -14.45 -24.93
C GLU A 856 -43.75 -15.33 -23.67
N GLY A 857 -44.25 -16.55 -23.85
CA GLY A 857 -44.37 -17.55 -22.78
C GLY A 857 -45.61 -17.44 -21.90
N LEU A 858 -46.48 -16.45 -22.11
CA LEU A 858 -47.77 -16.32 -21.42
C LEU A 858 -48.91 -16.54 -22.40
N ASP A 859 -49.93 -17.31 -22.01
CA ASP A 859 -51.16 -17.33 -22.79
C ASP A 859 -51.91 -16.00 -22.67
N LEU A 860 -52.91 -15.78 -23.53
CA LEU A 860 -53.62 -14.51 -23.60
C LEU A 860 -54.31 -14.15 -22.28
N GLU A 861 -54.85 -15.14 -21.56
CA GLU A 861 -55.56 -14.95 -20.29
C GLU A 861 -54.60 -14.72 -19.13
N GLU A 862 -53.46 -15.42 -19.07
CA GLU A 862 -52.39 -15.17 -18.10
C GLU A 862 -51.75 -13.80 -18.31
N TRP A 863 -51.55 -13.40 -19.57
CA TRP A 863 -51.04 -12.08 -19.91
C TRP A 863 -52.05 -11.00 -19.49
N TYR A 864 -53.34 -11.16 -19.80
CA TYR A 864 -54.40 -10.24 -19.33
C TYR A 864 -54.55 -10.24 -17.81
N ALA A 865 -54.44 -11.37 -17.11
CA ALA A 865 -54.56 -11.43 -15.66
C ALA A 865 -53.36 -10.81 -14.95
N LYS A 866 -52.14 -11.00 -15.47
CA LYS A 866 -50.93 -10.31 -14.96
C LYS A 866 -51.00 -8.82 -15.23
N CYS A 867 -51.45 -8.43 -16.41
CA CYS A 867 -51.80 -7.06 -16.77
C CYS A 867 -52.80 -6.48 -15.74
N GLU A 868 -53.99 -7.06 -15.61
CA GLU A 868 -55.08 -6.61 -14.73
C GLU A 868 -54.68 -6.53 -13.25
N ALA A 869 -53.95 -7.52 -12.73
CA ALA A 869 -53.43 -7.51 -11.35
C ALA A 869 -52.45 -6.34 -11.11
N VAL A 870 -51.63 -6.05 -12.12
CA VAL A 870 -50.66 -4.93 -12.14
C VAL A 870 -51.38 -3.58 -12.27
N TYR A 871 -52.56 -3.51 -12.89
CA TYR A 871 -53.34 -2.28 -13.08
C TYR A 871 -54.34 -1.95 -11.97
N SER A 872 -54.69 -2.93 -11.13
CA SER A 872 -55.64 -2.73 -10.02
C SER A 872 -55.20 -1.75 -8.92
N GLY A 873 -53.94 -1.29 -8.94
CA GLY A 873 -53.35 -0.34 -7.99
C GLY A 873 -53.15 1.11 -8.50
N PHE A 874 -53.70 1.50 -9.65
CA PHE A 874 -53.53 2.87 -10.18
C PHE A 874 -54.41 3.90 -9.44
N GLU A 875 -53.79 4.86 -8.73
CA GLU A 875 -54.47 5.90 -7.93
C GLU A 875 -54.24 7.36 -8.44
N TYR A 876 -53.77 7.58 -9.68
CA TYR A 876 -53.41 8.93 -10.16
C TYR A 876 -54.61 9.73 -10.68
N GLU A 877 -54.74 11.01 -10.30
CA GLU A 877 -55.86 11.85 -10.74
C GLU A 877 -55.63 12.53 -12.11
N ASN A 878 -54.38 12.65 -12.56
CA ASN A 878 -54.00 13.22 -13.85
C ASN A 878 -52.54 12.86 -14.29
N MET A 879 -52.21 13.11 -15.56
CA MET A 879 -50.91 12.77 -16.17
C MET A 879 -49.72 13.60 -15.67
N GLU A 880 -49.96 14.83 -15.21
CA GLU A 880 -48.93 15.73 -14.65
C GLU A 880 -48.37 15.10 -13.36
N GLU A 881 -49.26 14.60 -12.50
CA GLU A 881 -48.93 13.89 -11.26
C GLU A 881 -48.19 12.56 -11.49
N PHE A 882 -48.59 11.78 -12.50
CA PHE A 882 -47.86 10.55 -12.87
C PHE A 882 -46.43 10.85 -13.32
N PHE A 883 -46.25 11.89 -14.15
CA PHE A 883 -44.94 12.28 -14.66
C PHE A 883 -44.03 12.81 -13.53
N ASP A 884 -44.58 13.61 -12.61
CA ASP A 884 -43.83 14.12 -11.46
C ASP A 884 -43.34 12.96 -10.57
N GLN A 885 -44.19 11.97 -10.28
CA GLN A 885 -43.78 10.78 -9.52
C GLN A 885 -42.78 9.89 -10.26
N PHE A 886 -42.90 9.76 -11.59
CA PHE A 886 -41.92 9.07 -12.42
C PHE A 886 -40.55 9.76 -12.37
N SER A 887 -40.52 11.08 -12.54
CA SER A 887 -39.30 11.88 -12.48
C SER A 887 -38.65 11.78 -11.10
N GLU A 888 -39.44 11.88 -10.03
CA GLU A 888 -38.96 11.75 -8.65
C GLU A 888 -38.37 10.37 -8.37
N ARG A 889 -39.04 9.31 -8.86
CA ARG A 889 -38.51 7.94 -8.74
C ARG A 889 -37.19 7.77 -9.49
N CYS A 890 -37.08 8.32 -10.70
CA CYS A 890 -35.84 8.26 -11.46
C CYS A 890 -34.71 9.03 -10.77
N LEU A 891 -35.02 10.18 -10.17
CA LEU A 891 -34.07 10.94 -9.35
C LEU A 891 -33.61 10.11 -8.14
N GLN A 892 -34.51 9.42 -7.45
CA GLN A 892 -34.16 8.59 -6.29
C GLN A 892 -33.27 7.40 -6.65
N GLU A 893 -33.58 6.72 -7.76
CA GLU A 893 -32.71 5.65 -8.29
C GLU A 893 -31.34 6.20 -8.73
N PHE A 894 -31.30 7.39 -9.32
CA PHE A 894 -30.04 8.06 -9.68
C PHE A 894 -29.22 8.47 -8.44
N LYS A 895 -29.85 9.01 -7.39
CA LYS A 895 -29.18 9.29 -6.10
C LYS A 895 -28.56 8.01 -5.52
N THR A 896 -29.34 6.94 -5.48
CA THR A 896 -28.89 5.60 -5.03
C THR A 896 -27.73 5.08 -5.88
N PHE A 897 -27.77 5.32 -7.20
CA PHE A 897 -26.71 4.96 -8.12
C PHE A 897 -25.40 5.69 -7.81
N VAL A 898 -25.44 7.02 -7.63
CA VAL A 898 -24.26 7.84 -7.32
C VAL A 898 -23.62 7.44 -5.99
N GLU A 899 -24.45 7.24 -4.95
CA GLU A 899 -23.98 6.77 -3.64
C GLU A 899 -23.34 5.37 -3.72
N SER A 900 -24.00 4.45 -4.40
CA SER A 900 -23.48 3.09 -4.58
C SER A 900 -22.21 3.06 -5.42
N PHE A 901 -22.12 3.89 -6.47
CA PHE A 901 -20.93 4.06 -7.29
C PHE A 901 -19.75 4.55 -6.47
N ARG A 902 -19.97 5.54 -5.60
CA ARG A 902 -18.95 6.00 -4.66
C ARG A 902 -18.48 4.86 -3.75
N LEU A 903 -19.39 4.09 -3.15
CA LEU A 903 -19.04 2.96 -2.28
C LEU A 903 -18.20 1.90 -3.01
N GLY A 904 -18.53 1.61 -4.27
CA GLY A 904 -17.74 0.68 -5.09
C GLY A 904 -16.32 1.21 -5.37
N LEU A 905 -16.19 2.51 -5.65
CA LEU A 905 -14.91 3.17 -5.94
C LEU A 905 -14.03 3.35 -4.69
N ASP A 906 -14.65 3.51 -3.50
CA ASP A 906 -13.98 3.72 -2.21
C ASP A 906 -13.07 2.55 -1.82
N HIS A 907 -13.31 1.35 -2.38
CA HIS A 907 -12.42 0.19 -2.25
C HIS A 907 -11.03 0.39 -2.88
N PHE A 908 -10.86 1.35 -3.79
CA PHE A 908 -9.62 1.61 -4.52
C PHE A 908 -9.05 3.01 -4.29
N LEU A 909 -9.91 3.93 -3.86
CA LEU A 909 -9.60 5.33 -3.66
C LEU A 909 -10.41 5.84 -2.47
N LYS A 910 -9.76 5.93 -1.30
CA LYS A 910 -10.39 6.47 -0.09
C LYS A 910 -10.97 7.86 -0.35
N MET A 911 -12.29 7.97 -0.37
CA MET A 911 -13.02 9.20 -0.64
C MET A 911 -13.18 10.03 0.64
N PRO A 912 -13.15 11.37 0.56
CA PRO A 912 -13.31 12.22 1.73
C PRO A 912 -14.74 12.16 2.30
N ASP A 913 -14.86 12.02 3.62
CA ASP A 913 -16.15 12.03 4.33
C ASP A 913 -16.85 13.41 4.30
N SER A 914 -16.12 14.48 3.99
CA SER A 914 -16.63 15.86 3.91
C SER A 914 -16.76 16.34 2.46
N PRO A 915 -17.76 17.19 2.13
CA PRO A 915 -17.90 17.78 0.80
C PRO A 915 -16.66 18.55 0.38
N VAL A 916 -16.28 18.36 -0.87
CA VAL A 916 -15.04 18.89 -1.42
C VAL A 916 -15.25 20.29 -2.02
N ILE A 917 -14.46 21.27 -1.58
CA ILE A 917 -14.45 22.63 -2.15
C ILE A 917 -13.56 22.62 -3.40
N ASN A 918 -14.07 23.10 -4.55
CA ASN A 918 -13.39 23.11 -5.86
C ASN A 918 -13.07 21.71 -6.41
N LYS A 919 -14.14 20.96 -6.78
CA LYS A 919 -14.07 19.56 -7.24
C LYS A 919 -13.41 19.39 -8.62
N GLN A 920 -13.48 20.43 -9.46
CA GLN A 920 -13.10 20.37 -10.88
C GLN A 920 -11.70 19.78 -11.15
N PRO A 921 -10.60 20.18 -10.46
CA PRO A 921 -9.28 19.61 -10.75
C PRO A 921 -9.16 18.12 -10.41
N PHE A 922 -9.95 17.63 -9.44
CA PHE A 922 -9.95 16.21 -9.06
C PHE A 922 -10.82 15.41 -10.02
N SER A 923 -11.97 15.95 -10.42
CA SER A 923 -12.83 15.38 -11.46
C SER A 923 -12.09 15.24 -12.80
N GLU A 924 -11.35 16.28 -13.21
CA GLU A 924 -10.51 16.24 -14.43
C GLU A 924 -9.37 15.21 -14.30
N MET A 925 -8.76 15.09 -13.11
CA MET A 925 -7.74 14.09 -12.86
C MET A 925 -8.31 12.66 -12.92
N LEU A 926 -9.43 12.40 -12.26
CA LEU A 926 -10.13 11.11 -12.33
C LEU A 926 -10.53 10.78 -13.76
N ALA A 927 -11.12 11.74 -14.47
CA ALA A 927 -11.45 11.59 -15.89
C ALA A 927 -10.20 11.25 -16.71
N SER A 928 -9.07 11.94 -16.51
CA SER A 928 -7.82 11.64 -17.26
C SER A 928 -7.24 10.24 -17.00
N LYS A 929 -7.54 9.66 -15.83
CA LYS A 929 -7.02 8.36 -15.38
C LYS A 929 -7.95 7.21 -15.70
N ILE A 930 -9.25 7.44 -15.58
CA ILE A 930 -10.29 6.43 -15.72
C ILE A 930 -10.83 6.44 -17.16
N ASN A 931 -11.06 7.59 -17.79
CA ASN A 931 -11.64 7.63 -19.12
C ASN A 931 -10.63 7.23 -20.20
N GLY A 932 -11.05 6.37 -21.12
CA GLY A 932 -10.34 6.10 -22.37
C GLY A 932 -10.66 7.14 -23.44
N THR A 933 -9.69 7.38 -24.32
CA THR A 933 -9.92 8.10 -25.58
C THR A 933 -10.27 7.10 -26.68
N LEU A 934 -10.99 7.56 -27.71
CA LEU A 934 -11.18 6.78 -28.94
C LEU A 934 -9.81 6.56 -29.59
N LEU A 935 -9.39 5.30 -29.70
CA LEU A 935 -8.07 4.95 -30.23
C LEU A 935 -7.94 5.32 -31.71
N THR A 936 -6.92 6.11 -32.03
CA THR A 936 -6.50 6.41 -33.39
C THR A 936 -5.13 5.81 -33.71
N ALA A 937 -4.83 5.59 -35.00
CA ALA A 937 -3.52 5.10 -35.42
C ALA A 937 -2.38 6.05 -35.01
N GLU A 938 -2.64 7.36 -34.99
CA GLU A 938 -1.70 8.40 -34.55
C GLU A 938 -1.36 8.31 -33.05
N GLU A 939 -2.31 7.87 -32.22
CA GLU A 939 -2.07 7.65 -30.79
C GLU A 939 -1.40 6.31 -30.48
N VAL A 940 -1.74 5.26 -31.25
CA VAL A 940 -1.26 3.89 -31.00
C VAL A 940 0.15 3.68 -31.54
N PHE A 941 0.42 4.09 -32.77
CA PHE A 941 1.68 3.76 -33.45
C PHE A 941 2.95 4.27 -32.74
N PRO A 942 3.03 5.52 -32.23
CA PRO A 942 4.23 6.01 -31.53
C PRO A 942 4.59 5.22 -30.26
N LYS A 943 3.64 4.44 -29.72
CA LYS A 943 3.81 3.65 -28.50
C LYS A 943 4.26 2.21 -28.79
N ILE A 944 4.30 1.81 -30.06
CA ILE A 944 4.77 0.49 -30.50
C ILE A 944 6.25 0.55 -30.85
N ASN A 945 7.05 -0.32 -30.22
CA ASN A 945 8.44 -0.52 -30.55
C ASN A 945 8.61 -1.60 -31.63
N VAL A 946 8.85 -1.21 -32.87
CA VAL A 946 9.12 -2.16 -33.96
C VAL A 946 10.62 -2.41 -34.05
N GLU A 947 11.06 -3.67 -33.88
CA GLU A 947 12.47 -4.07 -33.99
C GLU A 947 13.06 -3.83 -35.39
N GLU A 948 14.39 -3.79 -35.47
CA GLU A 948 15.11 -3.78 -36.75
C GLU A 948 15.18 -5.21 -37.37
N GLY A 949 15.49 -5.32 -38.67
CA GLY A 949 15.46 -6.58 -39.44
C GLY A 949 15.36 -6.35 -40.97
N VAL A 950 14.72 -7.26 -41.73
CA VAL A 950 14.55 -7.13 -43.19
C VAL A 950 13.31 -6.29 -43.57
N ASP A 951 13.35 -5.55 -44.68
CA ASP A 951 12.19 -4.84 -45.24
C ASP A 951 11.14 -5.83 -45.76
N ILE A 952 9.87 -5.41 -45.79
CA ILE A 952 8.77 -6.26 -46.26
C ILE A 952 8.64 -6.09 -47.78
N ASP A 953 8.77 -7.19 -48.53
CA ASP A 953 8.60 -7.20 -49.97
C ASP A 953 7.14 -6.92 -50.36
N SER A 954 6.91 -5.84 -51.11
CA SER A 954 5.58 -5.47 -51.62
C SER A 954 5.56 -5.32 -53.15
N GLU A 955 4.37 -5.19 -53.71
CA GLU A 955 4.15 -4.92 -55.14
C GLU A 955 4.70 -3.56 -55.60
N TYR A 956 5.03 -2.67 -54.66
CA TYR A 956 5.64 -1.36 -54.90
C TYR A 956 7.16 -1.33 -54.56
N GLY A 957 7.76 -2.50 -54.30
CA GLY A 957 9.14 -2.67 -53.85
C GLY A 957 9.27 -2.93 -52.34
N PRO A 958 10.50 -3.03 -51.81
CA PRO A 958 10.75 -3.24 -50.39
C PRO A 958 10.22 -2.06 -49.56
N VAL A 959 9.43 -2.35 -48.52
CA VAL A 959 8.85 -1.34 -47.63
C VAL A 959 9.40 -1.51 -46.21
N ASP A 960 9.85 -0.41 -45.62
CA ASP A 960 10.23 -0.37 -44.22
C ASP A 960 9.06 -0.86 -43.33
N ARG A 961 9.34 -1.82 -42.45
CA ARG A 961 8.32 -2.46 -41.60
C ARG A 961 7.58 -1.49 -40.67
N LYS A 962 8.21 -0.40 -40.22
CA LYS A 962 7.55 0.63 -39.39
C LYS A 962 6.52 1.36 -40.25
N LEU A 963 6.89 1.69 -41.47
CA LEU A 963 5.98 2.29 -42.45
C LEU A 963 4.82 1.34 -42.81
N PHE A 964 5.11 0.06 -43.03
CA PHE A 964 4.10 -0.97 -43.30
C PHE A 964 3.09 -1.09 -42.15
N LEU A 965 3.56 -1.29 -40.92
CA LEU A 965 2.69 -1.43 -39.75
C LEU A 965 1.87 -0.16 -39.51
N LYS A 966 2.48 1.02 -39.65
CA LYS A 966 1.76 2.30 -39.56
C LYS A 966 0.62 2.37 -40.57
N THR A 967 0.89 1.97 -41.81
CA THR A 967 -0.09 1.95 -42.91
C THR A 967 -1.25 1.01 -42.61
N PHE A 968 -0.95 -0.16 -42.03
CA PHE A 968 -1.98 -1.11 -41.62
C PHE A 968 -2.90 -0.50 -40.55
N LEU A 969 -2.32 0.09 -39.49
CA LEU A 969 -3.08 0.73 -38.42
C LEU A 969 -3.93 1.91 -38.93
N GLU A 970 -3.42 2.71 -39.86
CA GLU A 970 -4.17 3.82 -40.48
C GLU A 970 -5.38 3.35 -41.30
N CYS A 971 -5.40 2.10 -41.75
CA CYS A 971 -6.53 1.53 -42.48
C CYS A 971 -7.61 0.95 -41.56
N LEU A 972 -7.33 0.76 -40.28
CA LEU A 972 -8.28 0.22 -39.30
C LEU A 972 -9.23 1.32 -38.80
N THR A 973 -10.51 0.97 -38.66
CA THR A 973 -11.48 1.81 -37.95
C THR A 973 -11.15 1.88 -36.46
N PRO A 974 -11.64 2.89 -35.70
CA PRO A 974 -11.42 2.96 -34.25
C PRO A 974 -11.85 1.68 -33.51
N LYS A 975 -12.93 1.03 -33.95
CA LYS A 975 -13.39 -0.26 -33.39
C LYS A 975 -12.40 -1.40 -33.66
N GLN A 976 -11.85 -1.46 -34.87
CA GLN A 976 -10.83 -2.45 -35.24
C GLN A 976 -9.50 -2.18 -34.52
N LEU A 977 -9.09 -0.92 -34.36
CA LEU A 977 -7.92 -0.53 -33.56
C LEU A 977 -8.08 -0.92 -32.09
N SER A 978 -9.23 -0.66 -31.49
CA SER A 978 -9.55 -1.10 -30.13
C SER A 978 -9.44 -2.61 -29.98
N LYS A 979 -9.95 -3.38 -30.96
CA LYS A 979 -9.81 -4.84 -30.95
C LYS A 979 -8.35 -5.27 -31.11
N PHE A 980 -7.61 -4.64 -32.01
CA PHE A 980 -6.18 -4.92 -32.22
C PHE A 980 -5.38 -4.73 -30.93
N VAL A 981 -5.62 -3.63 -30.20
CA VAL A 981 -5.03 -3.40 -28.88
C VAL A 981 -5.49 -4.46 -27.88
N ALA A 982 -6.77 -4.83 -27.85
CA ALA A 982 -7.28 -5.87 -26.95
C ALA A 982 -6.63 -7.23 -27.15
N VAL A 983 -6.46 -7.66 -28.40
CA VAL A 983 -5.76 -8.91 -28.74
C VAL A 983 -4.31 -8.87 -28.27
N TRP A 984 -3.66 -7.72 -28.39
CA TRP A 984 -2.26 -7.56 -28.00
C TRP A 984 -2.04 -7.44 -26.49
N THR A 985 -2.90 -6.69 -25.78
CA THR A 985 -2.66 -6.29 -24.38
C THR A 985 -3.67 -6.85 -23.39
N GLY A 986 -4.63 -7.65 -23.86
CA GLY A 986 -5.72 -8.25 -23.08
C GLY A 986 -6.95 -7.35 -22.87
N ALA A 987 -6.85 -6.05 -23.14
CA ALA A 987 -7.99 -5.12 -23.04
C ALA A 987 -7.85 -3.93 -24.00
N ALA A 988 -8.93 -3.60 -24.72
CA ALA A 988 -8.99 -2.49 -25.69
C ALA A 988 -8.64 -1.13 -25.09
N SER A 989 -8.75 -1.01 -23.76
CA SER A 989 -8.56 0.22 -23.02
C SER A 989 -7.26 0.24 -22.21
N THR A 990 -6.31 -0.64 -22.51
CA THR A 990 -5.00 -0.66 -21.85
C THR A 990 -4.25 0.66 -22.07
N ASP A 991 -3.64 1.21 -21.00
CA ASP A 991 -2.79 2.40 -21.13
C ASP A 991 -1.42 2.05 -21.74
N LEU A 992 -1.29 2.31 -23.04
CA LEU A 992 -0.09 2.07 -23.83
C LEU A 992 1.13 2.95 -23.43
N ASP A 993 0.99 3.92 -22.52
CA ASP A 993 2.14 4.65 -21.98
C ASP A 993 2.93 3.84 -20.95
N PHE A 994 2.30 2.81 -20.37
CA PHE A 994 2.91 1.93 -19.36
C PHE A 994 3.31 0.56 -19.91
N VAL A 995 2.52 0.03 -20.85
CA VAL A 995 2.85 -1.19 -21.58
C VAL A 995 3.51 -0.76 -22.88
N LYS A 996 4.77 -1.17 -23.13
CA LYS A 996 5.48 -0.86 -24.39
C LYS A 996 5.35 -2.04 -25.36
N PRO A 997 4.25 -2.14 -26.14
CA PRO A 997 4.09 -3.21 -27.11
C PRO A 997 5.24 -3.19 -28.11
N LYS A 998 5.73 -4.38 -28.46
CA LYS A 998 6.89 -4.57 -29.31
C LYS A 998 6.55 -5.48 -30.49
N VAL A 999 6.98 -5.15 -31.69
CA VAL A 999 6.85 -6.05 -32.85
C VAL A 999 8.23 -6.55 -33.24
N SER A 1000 8.38 -7.87 -33.30
CA SER A 1000 9.55 -8.52 -33.87
C SER A 1000 9.18 -9.34 -35.09
N PHE A 1001 10.18 -9.65 -35.92
CA PHE A 1001 10.01 -10.46 -37.11
C PHE A 1001 10.74 -11.80 -36.93
N TYR A 1002 10.18 -12.89 -37.47
CA TYR A 1002 10.81 -14.20 -37.43
C TYR A 1002 10.83 -14.84 -38.81
N ALA A 1003 11.92 -15.52 -39.15
CA ALA A 1003 11.98 -16.36 -40.33
C ALA A 1003 11.25 -17.69 -40.02
N PRO A 1004 10.16 -18.03 -40.73
CA PRO A 1004 9.45 -19.29 -40.50
C PRO A 1004 10.37 -20.50 -40.76
N SER A 1005 10.40 -21.46 -39.83
CA SER A 1005 11.10 -22.74 -40.05
C SER A 1005 10.23 -23.69 -40.89
N ASN A 1006 10.84 -24.74 -41.46
CA ASN A 1006 10.13 -25.77 -42.25
C ASN A 1006 9.03 -26.51 -41.45
N ASP A 1007 9.03 -26.40 -40.13
CA ASP A 1007 8.05 -27.05 -39.24
C ASP A 1007 6.80 -26.19 -38.99
N HIS A 1008 6.80 -24.91 -39.41
CA HIS A 1008 5.62 -24.05 -39.31
C HIS A 1008 4.62 -24.43 -40.41
N ILE A 1009 3.35 -24.57 -40.06
CA ILE A 1009 2.28 -24.93 -41.00
C ILE A 1009 1.66 -23.64 -41.56
N PRO A 1010 1.68 -23.39 -42.88
CA PRO A 1010 1.00 -22.25 -43.48
C PRO A 1010 -0.52 -22.43 -43.47
N PHE A 1011 -1.24 -21.32 -43.35
CA PHE A 1011 -2.70 -21.24 -43.33
C PHE A 1011 -3.18 -20.71 -44.69
N ASP A 1012 -4.24 -21.30 -45.24
CA ASP A 1012 -4.96 -20.72 -46.39
C ASP A 1012 -5.86 -19.60 -45.89
N SER A 1013 -5.73 -18.39 -46.46
CA SER A 1013 -6.47 -17.21 -45.99
C SER A 1013 -7.98 -17.28 -46.15
N CYS A 1014 -8.50 -18.05 -47.10
CA CYS A 1014 -9.94 -18.25 -47.25
C CYS A 1014 -10.47 -19.24 -46.22
N ASP A 1015 -9.73 -20.32 -45.93
CA ASP A 1015 -10.12 -21.30 -44.93
C ASP A 1015 -9.98 -20.74 -43.50
N ALA A 1016 -8.93 -19.96 -43.23
CA ALA A 1016 -8.74 -19.26 -41.95
C ALA A 1016 -9.90 -18.30 -41.67
N ASN A 1017 -10.24 -17.42 -42.62
CA ASN A 1017 -11.35 -16.48 -42.47
C ASN A 1017 -12.71 -17.17 -42.30
N LYS A 1018 -12.98 -18.26 -43.05
CA LYS A 1018 -14.21 -19.05 -42.89
C LYS A 1018 -14.30 -19.73 -41.54
N GLN A 1019 -13.20 -20.32 -41.06
CA GLN A 1019 -13.18 -20.96 -39.75
C GLN A 1019 -13.37 -19.95 -38.62
N MET A 1020 -12.77 -18.75 -38.72
CA MET A 1020 -12.96 -17.69 -37.73
C MET A 1020 -14.38 -17.12 -37.75
N CYS A 1021 -14.96 -16.87 -38.92
CA CYS A 1021 -16.37 -16.45 -39.03
C CYS A 1021 -17.36 -17.50 -38.51
N ALA A 1022 -17.00 -18.79 -38.55
CA ALA A 1022 -17.84 -19.87 -38.02
C ALA A 1022 -17.70 -20.04 -36.49
N LYS A 1023 -16.56 -19.66 -35.90
CA LYS A 1023 -16.24 -19.89 -34.49
C LYS A 1023 -16.38 -18.64 -33.62
N SER A 1024 -16.14 -17.45 -34.16
CA SER A 1024 -16.06 -16.20 -33.39
C SER A 1024 -17.19 -15.24 -33.73
N SER A 1025 -17.85 -14.73 -32.68
CA SER A 1025 -18.80 -13.62 -32.79
C SER A 1025 -18.12 -12.24 -32.83
N SER A 1026 -16.79 -12.20 -32.61
CA SER A 1026 -15.98 -10.97 -32.50
C SER A 1026 -15.24 -10.60 -33.80
N VAL A 1027 -15.53 -11.25 -34.93
CA VAL A 1027 -14.94 -10.91 -36.25
C VAL A 1027 -15.23 -9.46 -36.64
N VAL A 1028 -14.18 -8.71 -36.96
CA VAL A 1028 -14.24 -7.28 -37.30
C VAL A 1028 -13.85 -6.95 -38.74
N ILE A 1029 -13.26 -7.90 -39.46
CA ILE A 1029 -13.10 -7.86 -40.92
C ILE A 1029 -13.63 -9.18 -41.46
N ARG A 1030 -14.81 -9.16 -42.11
CA ARG A 1030 -15.47 -10.38 -42.61
C ARG A 1030 -15.00 -10.75 -44.02
N ASP A 1031 -15.05 -12.04 -44.32
CA ASP A 1031 -14.82 -12.55 -45.68
C ASP A 1031 -15.80 -11.91 -46.69
N GLY A 1032 -15.38 -11.80 -47.95
CA GLY A 1032 -16.13 -11.17 -49.02
C GLY A 1032 -15.80 -9.69 -49.22
N GLU A 1033 -16.83 -8.87 -49.48
CA GLU A 1033 -16.64 -7.46 -49.90
C GLU A 1033 -15.89 -6.60 -48.88
N GLU A 1034 -16.05 -6.88 -47.57
CA GLU A 1034 -15.39 -6.12 -46.50
C GLU A 1034 -13.87 -6.38 -46.48
N HIS A 1035 -13.45 -7.64 -46.56
CA HIS A 1035 -12.04 -8.03 -46.70
C HIS A 1035 -11.43 -7.48 -48.00
N GLU A 1036 -12.10 -7.65 -49.13
CA GLU A 1036 -11.61 -7.14 -50.43
C GLU A 1036 -11.47 -5.61 -50.43
N ALA A 1037 -12.41 -4.89 -49.82
CA ALA A 1037 -12.34 -3.44 -49.66
C ALA A 1037 -11.17 -3.00 -48.77
N PHE A 1038 -10.96 -3.68 -47.63
CA PHE A 1038 -9.84 -3.40 -46.74
C PHE A 1038 -8.49 -3.56 -47.44
N LEU A 1039 -8.30 -4.64 -48.19
CA LEU A 1039 -7.05 -4.91 -48.89
C LEU A 1039 -6.77 -3.88 -49.98
N ARG A 1040 -7.79 -3.45 -50.73
CA ARG A 1040 -7.66 -2.38 -51.72
C ARG A 1040 -7.35 -1.04 -51.07
N GLN A 1041 -7.98 -0.73 -49.93
CA GLN A 1041 -7.68 0.46 -49.14
C GLN A 1041 -6.23 0.45 -48.65
N PHE A 1042 -5.76 -0.68 -48.13
CA PHE A 1042 -4.37 -0.86 -47.69
C PHE A 1042 -3.38 -0.71 -48.84
N SER A 1043 -3.60 -1.38 -49.98
CA SER A 1043 -2.74 -1.26 -51.17
C SER A 1043 -2.65 0.18 -51.67
N ALA A 1044 -3.79 0.89 -51.75
CA ALA A 1044 -3.82 2.29 -52.16
C ALA A 1044 -3.01 3.18 -51.20
N ARG A 1045 -3.18 2.98 -49.89
CA ARG A 1045 -2.45 3.74 -48.88
C ARG A 1045 -0.95 3.43 -48.90
N LEU A 1046 -0.58 2.17 -49.07
CA LEU A 1046 0.81 1.71 -49.15
C LEU A 1046 1.54 2.34 -50.33
N ARG A 1047 0.90 2.41 -51.51
CA ARG A 1047 1.43 3.12 -52.68
C ARG A 1047 1.66 4.60 -52.39
N ASP A 1048 0.68 5.26 -51.77
CA ASP A 1048 0.75 6.69 -51.50
C ASP A 1048 1.88 7.03 -50.51
N VAL A 1049 2.12 6.20 -49.48
CA VAL A 1049 3.19 6.43 -48.50
C VAL A 1049 4.59 6.01 -49.00
N THR A 1050 4.67 5.05 -49.92
CA THR A 1050 5.92 4.64 -50.58
C THR A 1050 6.31 5.61 -51.70
N GLY A 1051 5.38 6.47 -52.14
CA GLY A 1051 5.62 7.43 -53.22
C GLY A 1051 5.83 6.77 -54.59
N SER A 1052 5.37 5.52 -54.76
CA SER A 1052 5.50 4.81 -56.03
C SER A 1052 4.67 5.50 -57.13
N THR A 1053 5.26 5.62 -58.30
CA THR A 1053 4.60 6.11 -59.52
C THR A 1053 3.86 5.01 -60.29
N ASP A 1054 3.91 3.77 -59.80
CA ASP A 1054 3.26 2.63 -60.43
C ASP A 1054 1.74 2.72 -60.30
N ASP A 1055 1.03 2.12 -61.27
CA ASP A 1055 -0.43 2.06 -61.24
C ASP A 1055 -0.92 1.33 -59.97
N LEU A 1056 -2.10 1.71 -59.46
CA LEU A 1056 -2.70 1.04 -58.30
C LEU A 1056 -2.82 -0.47 -58.58
N VAL A 1057 -2.05 -1.27 -57.86
CA VAL A 1057 -2.11 -2.72 -57.97
C VAL A 1057 -3.32 -3.18 -57.16
N ASP A 1058 -4.30 -3.77 -57.85
CA ASP A 1058 -5.37 -4.51 -57.16
C ASP A 1058 -4.71 -5.75 -56.53
N PRO A 1059 -4.66 -5.87 -55.19
CA PRO A 1059 -3.97 -6.97 -54.51
C PRO A 1059 -4.61 -8.34 -54.79
N LEU A 1060 -5.73 -8.37 -55.51
CA LEU A 1060 -6.43 -9.58 -55.97
C LEU A 1060 -6.19 -9.90 -57.46
N SER A 1061 -5.46 -9.04 -58.20
CA SER A 1061 -5.32 -9.12 -59.67
C SER A 1061 -4.48 -10.29 -60.18
N HIS A 1062 -3.67 -10.93 -59.33
CA HIS A 1062 -2.80 -12.05 -59.71
C HIS A 1062 -3.52 -13.41 -59.76
N GLY A 1063 -4.86 -13.42 -59.67
CA GLY A 1063 -5.70 -14.61 -59.90
C GLY A 1063 -5.79 -15.57 -58.71
N LYS A 1064 -5.16 -15.27 -57.58
CA LYS A 1064 -5.30 -16.01 -56.32
C LYS A 1064 -6.21 -15.24 -55.37
N LYS A 1065 -7.44 -15.72 -55.16
CA LYS A 1065 -8.37 -15.17 -54.16
C LYS A 1065 -7.91 -15.47 -52.73
N CYS A 1066 -7.13 -16.54 -52.56
CA CYS A 1066 -6.60 -17.02 -51.28
C CYS A 1066 -5.06 -17.11 -51.39
N VAL A 1067 -4.35 -16.79 -50.32
CA VAL A 1067 -2.90 -16.93 -50.21
C VAL A 1067 -2.55 -17.81 -49.01
N ASP A 1068 -1.49 -18.59 -49.15
CA ASP A 1068 -0.91 -19.34 -48.03
C ASP A 1068 -0.01 -18.38 -47.24
N PHE A 1069 -0.26 -18.21 -45.94
CA PHE A 1069 0.51 -17.33 -45.07
C PHE A 1069 0.89 -18.04 -43.76
N TYR A 1070 2.02 -17.66 -43.17
CA TYR A 1070 2.36 -18.08 -41.81
C TYR A 1070 1.62 -17.18 -40.81
N PRO A 1071 1.07 -17.71 -39.70
CA PRO A 1071 0.38 -16.91 -38.70
C PRO A 1071 1.36 -16.12 -37.83
N SER A 1072 0.84 -15.14 -37.09
CA SER A 1072 1.62 -14.49 -36.04
C SER A 1072 1.83 -15.44 -34.85
N VAL A 1073 2.95 -15.30 -34.13
CA VAL A 1073 3.26 -16.11 -32.95
C VAL A 1073 3.26 -15.22 -31.70
N GLY A 1074 2.67 -15.74 -30.61
CA GLY A 1074 2.55 -15.03 -29.33
C GLY A 1074 1.24 -14.25 -29.14
N SER A 1075 0.18 -14.59 -29.88
CA SER A 1075 -1.15 -13.97 -29.80
C SER A 1075 -1.97 -14.38 -28.56
N ALA A 1076 -1.65 -15.51 -27.93
CA ALA A 1076 -2.38 -16.01 -26.79
C ALA A 1076 -1.89 -15.35 -25.48
N THR A 1077 -2.44 -14.16 -25.20
CA THR A 1077 -2.47 -13.46 -23.89
C THR A 1077 -1.13 -13.03 -23.26
N CYS A 1078 -0.90 -11.70 -23.26
CA CYS A 1078 0.02 -10.97 -22.37
C CYS A 1078 1.54 -11.05 -22.62
N PHE A 1079 1.97 -11.19 -23.87
CA PHE A 1079 3.37 -10.93 -24.20
C PHE A 1079 3.59 -9.46 -24.59
N ALA A 1080 4.65 -8.86 -24.07
CA ALA A 1080 5.08 -7.53 -24.49
C ALA A 1080 5.49 -7.48 -25.98
N THR A 1081 5.64 -8.63 -26.66
CA THR A 1081 6.16 -8.75 -28.03
C THR A 1081 5.26 -9.59 -28.94
N LEU A 1082 4.77 -9.00 -30.03
CA LEU A 1082 4.12 -9.68 -31.15
C LEU A 1082 5.18 -10.11 -32.17
N ARG A 1083 5.20 -11.39 -32.57
CA ARG A 1083 6.14 -11.90 -33.59
C ARG A 1083 5.42 -12.10 -34.92
N LEU A 1084 5.80 -11.31 -35.92
CA LEU A 1084 5.29 -11.43 -37.29
C LEU A 1084 6.26 -12.26 -38.15
N PRO A 1085 5.76 -13.13 -39.04
CA PRO A 1085 6.63 -13.84 -39.97
C PRO A 1085 7.24 -12.91 -41.03
N GLU A 1086 8.48 -13.18 -41.41
CA GLU A 1086 9.12 -12.58 -42.58
C GLU A 1086 8.53 -13.19 -43.86
N GLN A 1087 7.49 -12.53 -44.40
CA GLN A 1087 6.79 -12.92 -45.62
C GLN A 1087 6.38 -11.68 -46.43
N GLY A 1088 5.81 -11.89 -47.61
CA GLY A 1088 5.38 -10.79 -48.49
C GLY A 1088 4.30 -9.92 -47.85
N ALA A 1089 4.19 -8.68 -48.33
CA ALA A 1089 3.24 -7.68 -47.84
C ALA A 1089 1.80 -8.23 -47.73
N ARG A 1090 1.36 -8.97 -48.74
CA ARG A 1090 0.02 -9.56 -48.77
C ARG A 1090 -0.16 -10.59 -47.66
N GLU A 1091 0.78 -11.51 -47.53
CA GLU A 1091 0.75 -12.58 -46.53
C GLU A 1091 0.86 -12.00 -45.11
N THR A 1092 1.66 -10.96 -44.89
CA THR A 1092 1.76 -10.27 -43.59
C THR A 1092 0.46 -9.54 -43.23
N VAL A 1093 -0.25 -8.95 -44.19
CA VAL A 1093 -1.59 -8.38 -43.93
C VAL A 1093 -2.58 -9.46 -43.51
N GLU A 1094 -2.59 -10.62 -44.17
CA GLU A 1094 -3.48 -11.73 -43.80
C GLU A 1094 -3.17 -12.27 -42.41
N ALA A 1095 -1.89 -12.37 -42.03
CA ALA A 1095 -1.49 -12.72 -40.66
C ALA A 1095 -1.99 -11.72 -39.60
N LEU A 1096 -2.00 -10.42 -39.93
CA LEU A 1096 -2.52 -9.38 -39.04
C LEU A 1096 -4.04 -9.35 -38.97
N ILE A 1097 -4.74 -9.67 -40.07
CA ILE A 1097 -6.20 -9.80 -40.11
C ILE A 1097 -6.64 -11.02 -39.30
N GLU A 1098 -5.94 -12.14 -39.42
CA GLU A 1098 -6.18 -13.36 -38.64
C GLU A 1098 -6.03 -13.06 -37.14
N LEU A 1099 -4.90 -12.46 -36.73
CA LEU A 1099 -4.69 -11.98 -35.36
C LEU A 1099 -5.80 -11.05 -34.88
N LEU A 1100 -6.21 -10.08 -35.69
CA LEU A 1100 -7.26 -9.13 -35.36
C LEU A 1100 -8.64 -9.81 -35.20
N ASN A 1101 -8.88 -10.90 -35.94
CA ASN A 1101 -10.13 -11.65 -35.90
C ASN A 1101 -10.15 -12.73 -34.81
N ASP A 1102 -9.01 -13.06 -34.21
CA ASP A 1102 -8.90 -13.95 -33.06
C ASP A 1102 -9.66 -13.40 -31.84
N ASP A 1103 -10.04 -14.29 -30.91
CA ASP A 1103 -10.71 -13.89 -29.66
C ASP A 1103 -9.66 -13.78 -28.54
N PRO A 1104 -9.62 -12.68 -27.77
CA PRO A 1104 -8.66 -12.52 -26.66
C PRO A 1104 -8.76 -13.62 -25.60
N SER A 1105 -9.88 -14.34 -25.55
CA SER A 1105 -10.21 -15.41 -24.60
C SER A 1105 -9.97 -16.83 -25.12
N ASN A 1106 -9.62 -17.01 -26.40
CA ASN A 1106 -9.53 -18.32 -27.03
C ASN A 1106 -8.08 -18.82 -27.05
N THR A 1107 -7.64 -19.44 -25.95
CA THR A 1107 -6.32 -20.06 -25.85
C THR A 1107 -6.29 -21.39 -26.62
N GLN A 1108 -5.90 -21.37 -27.89
CA GLN A 1108 -5.45 -22.60 -28.56
C GLN A 1108 -3.96 -22.79 -28.38
N ASP A 1109 -3.58 -23.95 -27.85
CA ASP A 1109 -2.21 -24.43 -27.71
C ASP A 1109 -1.47 -24.41 -29.05
N VAL A 1110 -0.54 -23.46 -29.20
CA VAL A 1110 0.60 -23.63 -30.10
C VAL A 1110 1.81 -23.84 -29.21
N PRO A 1111 2.48 -25.01 -29.25
CA PRO A 1111 3.65 -25.26 -28.42
C PRO A 1111 4.75 -24.24 -28.77
N PRO A 1112 5.48 -23.71 -27.78
CA PRO A 1112 6.58 -22.79 -28.06
C PRO A 1112 7.65 -23.50 -28.93
N PRO A 1113 8.30 -22.78 -29.86
CA PRO A 1113 9.44 -23.34 -30.57
C PRO A 1113 10.53 -23.70 -29.57
N LEU A 1114 11.03 -24.93 -29.64
CA LEU A 1114 12.16 -25.38 -28.83
C LEU A 1114 13.37 -24.48 -29.15
N GLU A 1115 13.80 -23.68 -28.17
CA GLU A 1115 15.08 -22.96 -28.24
C GLU A 1115 16.21 -23.98 -28.10
N ASP A 1116 16.86 -24.28 -29.22
CA ASP A 1116 18.04 -25.14 -29.30
C ASP A 1116 19.30 -24.30 -29.05
N ASP A 1117 19.58 -24.01 -27.78
CA ASP A 1117 20.85 -23.39 -27.34
C ASP A 1117 21.69 -24.42 -26.56
N GLY A 1118 22.40 -25.28 -27.29
CA GLY A 1118 23.46 -26.12 -26.73
C GLY A 1118 24.29 -26.84 -27.79
N PRO A 1119 25.64 -26.72 -27.79
CA PRO A 1119 26.47 -27.50 -28.71
C PRO A 1119 26.56 -28.97 -28.23
N PRO A 1120 26.70 -29.95 -29.16
CA PRO A 1120 26.58 -31.36 -28.83
C PRO A 1120 27.83 -31.88 -28.11
N SER A 1121 27.64 -32.51 -26.95
CA SER A 1121 28.67 -33.35 -26.32
C SER A 1121 28.59 -34.78 -26.84
N LEU A 1122 29.75 -35.27 -27.28
CA LEU A 1122 30.04 -36.60 -27.78
C LEU A 1122 29.96 -37.70 -26.71
N GLU A 1123 29.53 -38.88 -27.16
CA GLU A 1123 29.88 -40.24 -26.70
C GLU A 1123 29.45 -40.68 -25.29
N ASP A 1124 28.52 -41.65 -25.21
CA ASP A 1124 28.89 -42.99 -24.70
C ASP A 1124 27.90 -44.09 -25.14
N ASP A 1125 28.47 -45.20 -25.60
CA ASP A 1125 27.83 -46.41 -26.11
C ASP A 1125 27.38 -47.35 -24.98
N GLY A 1126 26.17 -47.92 -25.06
CA GLY A 1126 25.75 -49.02 -24.19
C GLY A 1126 24.40 -49.67 -24.60
N PRO A 1127 24.29 -51.00 -24.73
CA PRO A 1127 23.30 -51.67 -25.61
C PRO A 1127 21.95 -52.02 -24.94
N PRO A 1128 20.90 -52.31 -25.74
CA PRO A 1128 19.52 -52.53 -25.28
C PRO A 1128 19.30 -54.00 -24.86
N PRO A 1129 18.29 -54.30 -24.03
CA PRO A 1129 16.99 -54.84 -24.53
C PRO A 1129 15.79 -54.49 -23.60
N LEU A 1130 14.51 -54.82 -23.79
CA LEU A 1130 13.72 -55.70 -24.66
C LEU A 1130 12.25 -55.26 -24.56
N GLU A 1131 11.48 -55.55 -25.60
CA GLU A 1131 10.02 -55.51 -25.69
C GLU A 1131 9.33 -56.41 -24.65
N ASP A 1132 8.13 -56.02 -24.20
CA ASP A 1132 6.90 -56.84 -24.22
C ASP A 1132 5.78 -55.97 -23.57
N ASP A 1133 4.78 -55.46 -24.27
CA ASP A 1133 3.62 -56.11 -24.91
C ASP A 1133 2.37 -56.15 -23.98
N VAL A 1134 1.19 -56.00 -24.62
CA VAL A 1134 -0.15 -56.41 -24.14
C VAL A 1134 -1.02 -55.41 -23.33
N SER A 1135 -1.74 -54.57 -24.09
CA SER A 1135 -3.22 -54.39 -24.17
C SER A 1135 -4.14 -54.28 -22.93
N PHE A 1136 -4.96 -53.19 -22.95
CA PHE A 1136 -6.45 -53.06 -22.83
C PHE A 1136 -7.28 -54.19 -22.15
N PRO A 1137 -8.42 -53.91 -21.46
CA PRO A 1137 -9.48 -53.03 -21.99
C PRO A 1137 -10.38 -52.24 -21.00
N LEU A 1138 -11.25 -51.45 -21.65
CA LEU A 1138 -12.41 -50.66 -21.23
C LEU A 1138 -13.60 -51.46 -20.64
N GLU A 1139 -14.58 -50.68 -20.16
CA GLU A 1139 -15.96 -50.98 -19.68
C GLU A 1139 -16.06 -51.24 -18.16
N GLY A 1140 -16.96 -50.64 -17.38
CA GLY A 1140 -18.07 -49.71 -17.64
C GLY A 1140 -19.01 -49.67 -16.43
N VAL A 1141 -19.75 -48.55 -16.31
CA VAL A 1141 -21.14 -48.45 -15.77
C VAL A 1141 -21.39 -48.36 -14.23
N SER A 1142 -21.91 -47.18 -13.84
CA SER A 1142 -23.08 -46.89 -12.98
C SER A 1142 -23.00 -46.77 -11.44
N LEU A 1143 -23.27 -45.53 -11.00
CA LEU A 1143 -24.22 -45.05 -9.96
C LEU A 1143 -24.61 -45.98 -8.78
N ALA A 1144 -24.36 -45.51 -7.54
CA ALA A 1144 -25.36 -45.03 -6.56
C ALA A 1144 -25.03 -45.34 -5.07
N VAL A 1145 -25.00 -44.26 -4.26
CA VAL A 1145 -25.71 -44.04 -2.97
C VAL A 1145 -25.51 -44.97 -1.74
N GLU A 1146 -24.97 -44.33 -0.68
CA GLU A 1146 -25.22 -44.41 0.79
C GLU A 1146 -24.87 -45.63 1.70
N ASN A 1147 -24.15 -45.26 2.77
CA ASN A 1147 -24.32 -45.54 4.21
C ASN A 1147 -23.66 -46.75 4.95
N ALA A 1148 -22.98 -46.37 6.05
CA ALA A 1148 -22.81 -46.99 7.38
C ALA A 1148 -21.66 -48.01 7.68
N VAL A 1149 -20.64 -47.54 8.44
CA VAL A 1149 -20.18 -47.89 9.85
C VAL A 1149 -20.04 -49.39 10.26
N PRO A 1150 -19.22 -49.89 11.27
CA PRO A 1150 -18.19 -49.33 12.20
C PRO A 1150 -16.88 -50.17 12.32
N LEU A 1151 -15.94 -49.75 13.20
CA LEU A 1151 -15.33 -50.50 14.35
C LEU A 1151 -14.04 -49.77 14.82
N ARG A 1152 -14.01 -49.08 15.96
CA ARG A 1152 -13.80 -49.49 17.38
C ARG A 1152 -12.38 -49.93 17.78
N GLU A 1153 -11.90 -49.22 18.81
CA GLU A 1153 -11.10 -49.64 19.99
C GLU A 1153 -9.59 -49.91 19.85
N GLY A 1154 -8.82 -49.25 20.74
CA GLY A 1154 -7.56 -49.82 21.23
C GLY A 1154 -6.45 -48.87 21.71
N ASP A 1155 -6.72 -47.95 22.63
CA ASP A 1155 -5.74 -47.51 23.66
C ASP A 1155 -5.50 -48.70 24.65
N PRO A 1156 -4.52 -48.73 25.61
CA PRO A 1156 -3.71 -47.62 26.15
C PRO A 1156 -2.26 -47.98 26.66
N SER A 1157 -1.62 -46.96 27.26
CA SER A 1157 -0.86 -46.98 28.54
C SER A 1157 0.66 -47.21 28.58
N GLU A 1158 1.31 -46.17 29.14
CA GLU A 1158 2.32 -46.14 30.23
C GLU A 1158 3.56 -47.06 30.18
N ALA A 1159 4.76 -46.45 30.26
CA ALA A 1159 5.76 -46.76 31.30
C ALA A 1159 6.95 -45.77 31.31
N GLU A 1160 7.49 -45.64 32.51
CA GLU A 1160 8.48 -44.70 33.04
C GLU A 1160 9.91 -44.77 32.47
N ALA A 1161 10.57 -43.61 32.57
CA ALA A 1161 11.94 -43.35 33.04
C ALA A 1161 13.08 -44.34 32.71
N SER A 1162 14.17 -43.81 32.13
CA SER A 1162 15.37 -43.41 32.91
C SER A 1162 16.62 -43.15 32.06
N ARG A 1163 17.34 -42.10 32.49
CA ARG A 1163 18.81 -41.96 32.63
C ARG A 1163 19.76 -41.90 31.41
N GLU A 1164 20.48 -40.77 31.45
CA GLU A 1164 21.95 -40.62 31.41
C GLU A 1164 22.71 -40.65 30.07
N SER A 1165 23.09 -39.44 29.69
CA SER A 1165 24.48 -38.97 29.61
C SER A 1165 25.21 -38.99 28.25
N ASN A 1166 25.81 -37.83 28.02
CA ASN A 1166 27.06 -37.52 27.35
C ASN A 1166 27.10 -37.27 25.83
N SER A 1167 27.47 -36.01 25.58
CA SER A 1167 28.46 -35.53 24.62
C SER A 1167 28.14 -35.58 23.13
N SER A 1168 27.83 -34.40 22.59
CA SER A 1168 28.71 -33.66 21.68
C SER A 1168 28.21 -32.23 21.52
#